data_AF-A0A933DK46-F1
#
_entry.id   AF-A0A933DK46-F1
#
_cell.length_a   1.000
_cell.length_b   1.000
_cell.length_c   1.000
_cell.angle_alpha   90.00
_cell.angle_beta   90.00
_cell.angle_gamma   90.00
#
_symmetry.space_group_name_H-M   'P 1'
#
loop_
_entity.id
_entity.type
_entity.pdbx_description
1 polymer ?
#
loop_
_entity_poly.entity_id
_entity_poly.type
_entity_poly.pdbx_seq_one_letter_code
_entity_poly.pdbx_strand_id
1 'polypeptide(L)'
;MTENIKLFSEISKDDAASAGGKGASLGEMTQAGIPVPPGFVVLAGAFEQFLEETDLLAEIDTILHTVQKEEMHTVEHASEKIQQLILEAKMPADIAAEIEKQFKGLDTPYVAVRSSATAEDSLSAAWAGQLDSYLNTTADTLLQNVQRCWASLFTPRAIFYRFEKDLHTTKISVAVVVQKMVESEVSGIAFSVHPVTEDRNQLIIEAGFGLGEAIVSGQITPDSYVVEKNPRRIIDVSPSTQSRALYRAANGGNEWKDIAEPEASSQVLTEERILELAGLILNIENHYGFPCDIEWAFEKGTFYIVQSRPITTLSSASQATSLPLSLDPKNYTYVGLYKSPPSALWYWSSWYDAELSKELDIPEEFEAYFGLRGGYNWCLKKTEEGFKELVAAKVEAGDVGYFDSIYATLDREFEHAETFAKALGTKVERTSYEELVAHGRKLAFFCFINWQISQQFDPIFKDAAQSAGISEDAIQSYVPLPKTRLNEQHDDVVEIKKMIELKGLWELLKEDATKAISEMQSDSELQGRIDRHLKTYAWLNIQNWIGEPLTLEKLLEQMTLITSHEADPIKAAPSGFEKYVHIAERIGKLRNAGIEDFSIYMHAVMPHLEQLAERAGITYRDLLLLTPLEVFSGDSLATDMREKISRRQNDNWCVYPNLETRSVEITDDTEVIANIAERFLPKVEVSEDGSIKGQVGNKGKAIGPVRVIIATDDFHKMRPGDVLVTPMTTPDFVLLMQQAAAIVTDMGGLLCHAAIVSRELNKPCVIDTKFATQILRDGDMVEVDADNGVVRPLINEITTIDWELWIRRQDQPPFLISLWMPMEGPMMASRIGGGFTKQLCLRYADDTLWIRSSSDMKQLMRNIREFLAGQSSGALATLFATADTIAEQTPEFMKEVQRYPEEKLLSDFESLIKRVVEIAFYTTSMPYFAMEAIGTDEVEIPNAEQIRTGAEKLRATSFYVELKTKVLDRIVRAFAKKYTIDAHLVFSMTVDEMRETMKAGMLAVASSELVSRENCAHWYMGDKIVFSTDPKLMETLRNKVIDVPDDAKSTRSVKGAVAFPGKVTGTARIVMVPADMAKVRKGDILVAPTTNPTLMPALMTCGAIVTDEGGIASHAAIVSRELRKPCVVGTKYATHIIAEGDTVEVDADQGIVRVCLPST
;
A
#
# COMPACT_ATOMS: atom_id res chain seq x y z
N MET A 1 32.45 33.88 19.11
CA MET A 1 32.27 33.55 17.69
C MET A 1 31.85 32.11 17.66
N THR A 2 30.65 31.84 17.18
CA THR A 2 30.18 30.48 16.89
C THR A 2 31.10 29.88 15.85
N GLU A 3 31.62 28.68 16.12
CA GLU A 3 32.47 27.93 15.20
C GLU A 3 31.57 27.34 14.12
N ASN A 4 31.74 27.75 12.86
CA ASN A 4 30.86 27.36 11.75
C ASN A 4 31.41 26.19 10.94
N ILE A 5 32.69 25.87 11.08
CA ILE A 5 33.37 24.81 10.33
C ILE A 5 34.33 24.05 11.26
N LYS A 6 34.40 22.73 11.10
CA LYS A 6 35.44 21.88 11.73
C LYS A 6 36.10 20.98 10.71
N LEU A 7 37.40 20.72 10.87
CA LEU A 7 38.13 19.72 10.06
C LEU A 7 37.74 18.31 10.50
N PHE A 8 37.85 17.32 9.61
CA PHE A 8 37.62 15.91 10.01
C PHE A 8 38.49 15.46 11.19
N SER A 9 39.71 15.99 11.31
CA SER A 9 40.61 15.70 12.44
C SER A 9 40.12 16.26 13.79
N GLU A 10 39.09 17.11 13.79
CA GLU A 10 38.54 17.80 14.96
C GLU A 10 37.11 17.33 15.29
N ILE A 11 36.59 16.34 14.54
CA ILE A 11 35.21 15.83 14.62
C ILE A 11 35.25 14.37 15.04
N SER A 12 34.44 14.00 16.02
CA SER A 12 34.23 12.63 16.49
C SER A 12 32.79 12.18 16.28
N LYS A 13 32.48 10.91 16.60
CA LYS A 13 31.10 10.41 16.63
C LYS A 13 30.14 11.22 17.53
N ASP A 14 30.66 11.88 18.57
CA ASP A 14 29.86 12.66 19.51
C ASP A 14 29.40 14.01 18.93
N ASP A 15 29.97 14.44 17.79
CA ASP A 15 29.63 15.69 17.13
C ASP A 15 28.45 15.56 16.14
N ALA A 16 27.78 14.41 16.07
CA ALA A 16 26.69 14.12 15.11
C ALA A 16 25.56 15.18 15.10
N ALA A 17 25.22 15.73 16.28
CA ALA A 17 24.22 16.80 16.38
C ALA A 17 24.61 18.10 15.64
N SER A 18 25.92 18.32 15.41
CA SER A 18 26.45 19.53 14.76
C SER A 18 27.02 19.28 13.36
N ALA A 19 27.61 18.11 13.13
CA ALA A 19 28.25 17.72 11.87
C ALA A 19 27.38 16.79 11.00
N GLY A 20 26.22 16.34 11.52
CA GLY A 20 25.39 15.30 10.94
C GLY A 20 26.04 13.92 10.96
N GLY A 21 25.26 12.87 10.67
CA GLY A 21 25.72 11.48 10.78
C GLY A 21 26.92 11.17 9.87
N LYS A 22 26.89 11.63 8.62
CA LYS A 22 28.00 11.44 7.66
C LYS A 22 29.27 12.18 8.07
N GLY A 23 29.14 13.44 8.50
CA GLY A 23 30.27 14.27 8.93
C GLY A 23 30.94 13.70 10.17
N ALA A 24 30.16 13.26 11.16
CA ALA A 24 30.65 12.60 12.37
C ALA A 24 31.35 11.27 12.06
N SER A 25 30.77 10.44 11.20
CA SER A 25 31.36 9.18 10.74
C SER A 25 32.72 9.38 10.04
N LEU A 26 32.82 10.37 9.14
CA LEU A 26 34.08 10.70 8.45
C LEU A 26 35.17 11.22 9.41
N GLY A 27 34.78 12.04 10.40
CA GLY A 27 35.69 12.50 11.44
C GLY A 27 36.20 11.34 12.30
N GLU A 28 35.30 10.49 12.77
CA GLU A 28 35.61 9.30 13.57
C GLU A 28 36.59 8.36 12.84
N MET A 29 36.33 8.05 11.57
CA MET A 29 37.24 7.23 10.75
C MET A 29 38.61 7.89 10.55
N THR A 30 38.64 9.21 10.34
CA THR A 30 39.90 9.97 10.18
C THR A 30 40.76 9.86 11.45
N GLN A 31 40.15 9.97 12.63
CA GLN A 31 40.84 9.81 13.91
C GLN A 31 41.31 8.37 14.16
N ALA A 32 40.55 7.38 13.68
CA ALA A 32 40.92 5.97 13.74
C ALA A 32 42.06 5.57 12.79
N GLY A 33 42.54 6.49 11.94
CA GLY A 33 43.59 6.22 10.96
C GLY A 33 43.10 5.44 9.73
N ILE A 34 41.79 5.37 9.51
CA ILE A 34 41.21 4.83 8.28
C ILE A 34 41.49 5.85 7.15
N PRO A 35 41.85 5.40 5.93
CA PRO A 35 42.18 6.28 4.82
C PRO A 35 40.95 7.02 4.29
N VAL A 36 40.60 8.11 4.93
CA VAL A 36 39.53 9.03 4.52
C VAL A 36 40.15 10.20 3.75
N PRO A 37 39.61 10.60 2.58
CA PRO A 37 40.07 11.81 1.90
C PRO A 37 39.92 13.04 2.81
N PRO A 38 40.95 13.91 2.92
CA PRO A 38 40.89 15.09 3.76
C PRO A 38 39.70 15.99 3.43
N GLY A 39 39.12 16.61 4.45
CA GLY A 39 37.94 17.44 4.31
C GLY A 39 37.56 18.14 5.60
N PHE A 40 36.46 18.88 5.52
CA PHE A 40 35.86 19.61 6.63
C PHE A 40 34.34 19.55 6.54
N VAL A 41 33.68 19.87 7.65
CA VAL A 41 32.23 19.94 7.73
C VAL A 41 31.82 21.37 8.03
N VAL A 42 30.97 21.94 7.17
CA VAL A 42 30.20 23.14 7.45
C VAL A 42 29.10 22.71 8.41
N LEU A 43 29.18 23.17 9.65
CA LEU A 43 28.33 22.70 10.74
C LEU A 43 26.89 23.18 10.54
N ALA A 44 25.95 22.46 11.14
CA ALA A 44 24.52 22.78 11.12
C ALA A 44 24.22 24.19 11.64
N GLY A 45 25.01 24.70 12.59
CA GLY A 45 24.91 26.07 13.08
C GLY A 45 25.18 27.15 12.01
N ALA A 46 25.98 26.85 10.99
CA ALA A 46 26.20 27.78 9.88
C ALA A 46 24.96 27.93 8.99
N PHE A 47 24.19 26.85 8.81
CA PHE A 47 22.90 26.92 8.12
C PHE A 47 21.87 27.73 8.93
N GLU A 48 21.87 27.57 10.25
CA GLU A 48 21.01 28.36 11.13
C GLU A 48 21.35 29.85 11.07
N GLN A 49 22.65 30.19 11.16
CA GLN A 49 23.11 31.58 11.00
C GLN A 49 22.74 32.13 9.62
N PHE A 50 22.86 31.34 8.55
CA PHE A 50 22.42 31.73 7.21
C PHE A 50 20.93 32.09 7.17
N LEU A 51 20.05 31.25 7.72
CA LEU A 51 18.62 31.51 7.76
C LEU A 51 18.25 32.74 8.60
N GLU A 52 18.97 32.98 9.71
CA GLU A 52 18.77 34.12 10.59
C GLU A 52 19.23 35.44 9.94
N GLU A 53 20.43 35.50 9.36
CA GLU A 53 20.97 36.73 8.76
C GLU A 53 20.32 37.11 7.41
N THR A 54 19.64 36.16 6.76
CA THR A 54 18.89 36.39 5.52
C THR A 54 17.40 36.64 5.75
N ASP A 55 16.94 36.67 7.00
CA ASP A 55 15.52 36.81 7.40
C ASP A 55 14.59 35.74 6.78
N LEU A 56 15.15 34.63 6.26
CA LEU A 56 14.39 33.59 5.55
C LEU A 56 13.58 32.68 6.48
N LEU A 57 13.96 32.59 7.76
CA LEU A 57 13.36 31.63 8.70
C LEU A 57 11.83 31.82 8.83
N ALA A 58 11.37 33.06 8.97
CA ALA A 58 9.94 33.35 9.08
C ALA A 58 9.17 33.11 7.77
N GLU A 59 9.82 33.31 6.62
CA GLU A 59 9.22 33.10 5.30
C GLU A 59 9.07 31.61 4.99
N ILE A 60 10.10 30.81 5.31
CA ILE A 60 10.08 29.35 5.18
C ILE A 60 8.99 28.75 6.08
N ASP A 61 8.92 29.15 7.36
CA ASP A 61 7.87 28.68 8.28
C ASP A 61 6.47 29.03 7.76
N THR A 62 6.28 30.24 7.22
CA THR A 62 5.00 30.65 6.63
C THR A 62 4.63 29.77 5.43
N ILE A 63 5.59 29.45 4.55
CA ILE A 63 5.35 28.59 3.39
C ILE A 63 5.05 27.16 3.84
N LEU A 64 5.78 26.62 4.83
CA LEU A 64 5.51 25.29 5.38
C LEU A 64 4.13 25.21 6.03
N HIS A 65 3.63 26.27 6.67
CA HIS A 65 2.27 26.32 7.20
C HIS A 65 1.17 26.27 6.12
N THR A 66 1.50 26.53 4.84
CA THR A 66 0.55 26.36 3.72
C THR A 66 0.51 24.95 3.15
N VAL A 67 1.40 24.06 3.59
CA VAL A 67 1.46 22.67 3.11
C VAL A 67 0.33 21.87 3.72
N GLN A 68 -0.44 21.19 2.85
CA GLN A 68 -1.42 20.19 3.22
C GLN A 68 -0.87 18.82 2.77
N LYS A 69 -0.54 17.94 3.72
CA LYS A 69 0.17 16.68 3.42
C LYS A 69 -0.63 15.73 2.52
N GLU A 70 -1.96 15.89 2.50
CA GLU A 70 -2.90 15.17 1.66
C GLU A 70 -2.93 15.69 0.20
N GLU A 71 -2.31 16.84 -0.07
CA GLU A 71 -2.30 17.53 -1.37
C GLU A 71 -0.87 17.74 -1.89
N MET A 72 -0.34 16.79 -2.68
CA MET A 72 1.07 16.80 -3.15
C MET A 72 1.49 18.10 -3.87
N HIS A 73 0.59 18.74 -4.61
CA HIS A 73 0.89 20.01 -5.29
C HIS A 73 1.23 21.15 -4.31
N THR A 74 0.71 21.12 -3.07
CA THR A 74 1.08 22.10 -2.03
C THR A 74 2.49 21.85 -1.51
N VAL A 75 2.90 20.58 -1.43
CA VAL A 75 4.26 20.14 -1.07
C VAL A 75 5.25 20.55 -2.15
N GLU A 76 4.92 20.32 -3.43
CA GLU A 76 5.74 20.71 -4.58
C GLU A 76 5.91 22.23 -4.66
N HIS A 77 4.82 22.99 -4.53
CA HIS A 77 4.87 24.45 -4.57
C HIS A 77 5.65 25.04 -3.39
N ALA A 78 5.48 24.48 -2.18
CA ALA A 78 6.27 24.86 -1.02
C ALA A 78 7.76 24.54 -1.22
N SER A 79 8.06 23.36 -1.79
CA SER A 79 9.41 22.94 -2.12
C SER A 79 10.08 23.89 -3.11
N GLU A 80 9.43 24.19 -4.24
CA GLU A 80 9.96 25.09 -5.26
C GLU A 80 10.25 26.48 -4.69
N LYS A 81 9.31 27.05 -3.92
CA LYS A 81 9.48 28.36 -3.30
C LYS A 81 10.61 28.40 -2.29
N ILE A 82 10.65 27.45 -1.36
CA ILE A 82 11.67 27.43 -0.30
C ILE A 82 13.07 27.22 -0.90
N GLN A 83 13.19 26.29 -1.87
CA GLN A 83 14.45 26.08 -2.57
C GLN A 83 14.90 27.33 -3.33
N GLN A 84 13.98 28.01 -4.02
CA GLN A 84 14.29 29.26 -4.71
C GLN A 84 14.78 30.34 -3.74
N LEU A 85 14.11 30.52 -2.60
CA LEU A 85 14.50 31.49 -1.57
C LEU A 85 15.92 31.23 -1.05
N ILE A 86 16.24 29.98 -0.73
CA ILE A 86 17.57 29.59 -0.22
C ILE A 86 18.67 29.81 -1.29
N LEU A 87 18.38 29.51 -2.55
CA LEU A 87 19.34 29.64 -3.65
C LEU A 87 19.56 31.09 -4.11
N GLU A 88 18.56 31.96 -3.99
CA GLU A 88 18.64 33.37 -4.35
C GLU A 88 19.23 34.24 -3.21
N ALA A 89 19.12 33.78 -1.97
CA ALA A 89 19.67 34.48 -0.82
C ALA A 89 21.20 34.51 -0.86
N LYS A 90 21.75 35.67 -0.48
CA LYS A 90 23.19 35.91 -0.49
C LYS A 90 23.83 35.32 0.78
N MET A 91 24.77 34.38 0.59
CA MET A 91 25.60 33.83 1.67
C MET A 91 26.27 34.94 2.50
N PRO A 92 26.15 34.92 3.84
CA PRO A 92 26.92 35.79 4.73
C PRO A 92 28.42 35.74 4.45
N ALA A 93 29.07 36.91 4.49
CA ALA A 93 30.45 37.08 4.03
C ALA A 93 31.48 36.36 4.92
N ASP A 94 31.18 36.23 6.21
CA ASP A 94 31.98 35.50 7.18
C ASP A 94 31.93 33.98 6.93
N ILE A 95 30.73 33.40 6.76
CA ILE A 95 30.54 31.99 6.40
C ILE A 95 31.24 31.66 5.08
N ALA A 96 31.01 32.49 4.05
CA ALA A 96 31.65 32.31 2.74
C ALA A 96 33.18 32.35 2.83
N ALA A 97 33.74 33.33 3.55
CA ALA A 97 35.18 33.47 3.72
C ALA A 97 35.79 32.28 4.48
N GLU A 98 35.08 31.72 5.46
CA GLU A 98 35.53 30.54 6.21
C GLU A 98 35.54 29.28 5.33
N ILE A 99 34.47 29.03 4.57
CA ILE A 99 34.39 27.91 3.62
C ILE A 99 35.51 28.00 2.57
N GLU A 100 35.71 29.17 1.97
CA GLU A 100 36.77 29.37 0.97
C GLU A 100 38.17 29.21 1.54
N LYS A 101 38.38 29.65 2.79
CA LYS A 101 39.66 29.50 3.49
C LYS A 101 39.98 28.03 3.72
N GLN A 102 39.01 27.23 4.18
CA GLN A 102 39.22 25.80 4.41
C GLN A 102 39.39 25.03 3.10
N PHE A 103 38.62 25.38 2.06
CA PHE A 103 38.80 24.82 0.72
C PHE A 103 40.21 25.06 0.16
N LYS A 104 40.73 26.29 0.28
CA LYS A 104 42.13 26.59 -0.11
C LYS A 104 43.14 25.78 0.70
N GLY A 105 42.82 25.44 1.96
CA GLY A 105 43.64 24.61 2.82
C GLY A 105 43.71 23.13 2.41
N LEU A 106 42.73 22.62 1.64
CA LEU A 106 42.74 21.25 1.13
C LEU A 106 43.72 21.02 -0.05
N ASP A 107 44.26 22.11 -0.63
CA ASP A 107 45.20 22.09 -1.75
C ASP A 107 44.76 21.18 -2.91
N THR A 108 43.49 21.32 -3.30
CA THR A 108 42.87 20.53 -4.37
C THR A 108 42.00 21.40 -5.28
N PRO A 109 42.00 21.17 -6.61
CA PRO A 109 41.11 21.90 -7.52
C PRO A 109 39.65 21.42 -7.46
N TYR A 110 39.40 20.20 -6.95
CA TYR A 110 38.07 19.59 -6.92
C TYR A 110 37.74 18.98 -5.55
N VAL A 111 36.50 19.17 -5.12
CA VAL A 111 35.91 18.59 -3.91
C VAL A 111 34.55 17.94 -4.20
N ALA A 112 34.15 17.00 -3.36
CA ALA A 112 32.77 16.55 -3.23
C ALA A 112 32.08 17.37 -2.14
N VAL A 113 30.88 17.89 -2.44
CA VAL A 113 30.02 18.61 -1.49
C VAL A 113 28.81 17.74 -1.22
N ARG A 114 28.64 17.28 0.03
CA ARG A 114 27.64 16.27 0.40
C ARG A 114 26.84 16.74 1.61
N SER A 115 25.53 16.66 1.54
CA SER A 115 24.65 16.90 2.69
C SER A 115 24.86 15.87 3.80
N SER A 116 24.80 16.30 5.07
CA SER A 116 24.93 15.49 6.28
C SER A 116 23.86 15.92 7.28
N ALA A 117 22.77 15.17 7.40
CA ALA A 117 21.64 15.57 8.23
C ALA A 117 21.90 15.33 9.73
N THR A 118 21.41 16.23 10.58
CA THR A 118 21.59 16.15 12.05
C THR A 118 20.59 15.23 12.75
N ALA A 119 19.49 14.89 12.08
CA ALA A 119 18.43 14.02 12.59
C ALA A 119 18.60 12.54 12.18
N GLU A 120 19.73 12.17 11.57
CA GLU A 120 20.02 10.82 11.05
C GLU A 120 20.16 9.75 12.17
N ASP A 121 20.34 10.14 13.43
CA ASP A 121 20.64 9.20 14.53
C ASP A 121 19.48 8.98 15.53
N SER A 122 18.25 9.37 15.19
CA SER A 122 17.09 8.70 15.80
C SER A 122 16.86 7.38 15.06
N LEU A 123 16.77 6.26 15.79
CA LEU A 123 16.56 4.90 15.25
C LEU A 123 15.35 4.77 14.29
N SER A 124 14.52 5.81 14.14
CA SER A 124 13.33 5.87 13.30
C SER A 124 13.45 6.74 12.04
N ALA A 125 14.56 7.44 11.77
CA ALA A 125 14.64 8.39 10.64
C ALA A 125 15.89 8.25 9.75
N ALA A 126 15.90 7.23 8.87
CA ALA A 126 16.89 7.14 7.82
C ALA A 126 16.54 8.10 6.66
N TRP A 127 17.23 9.25 6.59
CA TRP A 127 17.17 10.19 5.45
C TRP A 127 17.94 9.68 4.20
N ALA A 128 18.08 8.36 4.07
CA ALA A 128 18.93 7.71 3.08
C ALA A 128 18.47 8.04 1.64
N GLY A 129 19.38 8.60 0.85
CA GLY A 129 19.17 8.90 -0.57
C GLY A 129 18.15 10.02 -0.85
N GLN A 130 17.83 10.85 0.15
CA GLN A 130 16.86 11.95 -0.02
C GLN A 130 17.50 13.34 -0.20
N LEU A 131 18.81 13.45 0.01
CA LEU A 131 19.55 14.72 -0.04
C LEU A 131 20.67 14.66 -1.07
N ASP A 132 20.97 15.82 -1.67
CA ASP A 132 21.84 15.89 -2.84
C ASP A 132 23.33 15.80 -2.50
N SER A 133 24.11 15.31 -3.45
CA SER A 133 25.57 15.33 -3.42
C SER A 133 26.11 15.82 -4.75
N TYR A 134 27.11 16.70 -4.70
CA TYR A 134 27.68 17.37 -5.86
C TYR A 134 29.16 17.02 -5.98
N LEU A 135 29.52 16.19 -6.96
CA LEU A 135 30.89 15.76 -7.21
C LEU A 135 31.63 16.74 -8.13
N ASN A 136 32.96 16.70 -8.10
CA ASN A 136 33.84 17.51 -8.96
C ASN A 136 33.56 19.03 -8.88
N THR A 137 33.24 19.51 -7.67
CA THR A 137 32.97 20.92 -7.38
C THR A 137 34.28 21.73 -7.36
N THR A 138 34.28 22.88 -8.04
CA THR A 138 35.41 23.82 -8.11
C THR A 138 35.25 24.96 -7.10
N ALA A 139 36.31 25.78 -6.94
CA ALA A 139 36.22 27.01 -6.14
C ALA A 139 35.03 27.91 -6.54
N ASP A 140 34.77 28.05 -7.84
CA ASP A 140 33.72 28.93 -8.38
C ASP A 140 32.30 28.41 -8.08
N THR A 141 32.14 27.10 -7.93
CA THR A 141 30.84 26.45 -7.72
C THR A 141 30.62 26.00 -6.28
N LEU A 142 31.64 26.14 -5.42
CA LEU A 142 31.65 25.66 -4.04
C LEU A 142 30.49 26.20 -3.19
N LEU A 143 30.39 27.52 -3.09
CA LEU A 143 29.36 28.16 -2.25
C LEU A 143 27.96 27.83 -2.75
N GLN A 144 27.78 27.80 -4.08
CA GLN A 144 26.50 27.45 -4.70
C GLN A 144 26.11 26.00 -4.37
N ASN A 145 27.05 25.05 -4.45
CA ASN A 145 26.77 23.64 -4.14
C ASN A 145 26.53 23.41 -2.64
N VAL A 146 27.13 24.21 -1.75
CA VAL A 146 26.79 24.23 -0.31
C VAL A 146 25.35 24.70 -0.10
N GLN A 147 24.93 25.80 -0.73
CA GLN A 147 23.55 26.28 -0.65
C GLN A 147 22.56 25.28 -1.28
N ARG A 148 22.94 24.59 -2.35
CA ARG A 148 22.13 23.51 -2.93
C ARG A 148 21.95 22.33 -1.97
N CYS A 149 22.99 21.96 -1.22
CA CYS A 149 22.85 20.95 -0.16
C CYS A 149 21.87 21.41 0.93
N TRP A 150 21.90 22.69 1.32
CA TRP A 150 20.91 23.25 2.24
C TRP A 150 19.49 23.26 1.67
N ALA A 151 19.34 23.64 0.39
CA ALA A 151 18.06 23.63 -0.31
C ALA A 151 17.49 22.21 -0.45
N SER A 152 18.34 21.18 -0.58
CA SER A 152 17.91 19.77 -0.72
C SER A 152 17.11 19.25 0.49
N LEU A 153 17.23 19.91 1.65
CA LEU A 153 16.43 19.65 2.84
C LEU A 153 14.93 19.96 2.65
N PHE A 154 14.59 20.69 1.59
CA PHE A 154 13.24 21.12 1.25
C PHE A 154 12.79 20.59 -0.12
N THR A 155 13.31 19.45 -0.58
CA THR A 155 12.75 18.72 -1.74
C THR A 155 11.31 18.25 -1.46
N PRO A 156 10.48 17.96 -2.47
CA PRO A 156 9.11 17.51 -2.22
C PRO A 156 9.08 16.24 -1.36
N ARG A 157 10.01 15.32 -1.60
CA ARG A 157 10.19 14.10 -0.80
C ARG A 157 10.59 14.39 0.65
N ALA A 158 11.52 15.31 0.87
CA ALA A 158 11.97 15.72 2.21
C ALA A 158 10.88 16.45 3.01
N ILE A 159 10.12 17.35 2.37
CA ILE A 159 8.98 18.03 3.00
C ILE A 159 7.89 17.02 3.32
N PHE A 160 7.51 16.17 2.36
CA PHE A 160 6.49 15.13 2.58
C PHE A 160 6.87 14.23 3.76
N TYR A 161 8.11 13.75 3.80
CA TYR A 161 8.62 12.93 4.90
C TYR A 161 8.54 13.64 6.27
N ARG A 162 8.85 14.94 6.32
CA ARG A 162 8.70 15.74 7.55
C ARG A 162 7.26 15.83 8.03
N PHE A 163 6.32 15.97 7.12
CA PHE A 163 4.89 16.00 7.47
C PHE A 163 4.37 14.61 7.85
N GLU A 164 4.87 13.54 7.22
CA GLU A 164 4.52 12.15 7.55
C GLU A 164 4.99 11.75 8.96
N LYS A 165 6.15 12.24 9.39
CA LYS A 165 6.73 11.96 10.71
C LYS A 165 6.42 13.02 11.77
N ASP A 166 5.51 13.97 11.48
CA ASP A 166 5.18 15.11 12.35
C ASP A 166 6.40 15.97 12.78
N LEU A 167 7.47 15.95 11.99
CA LEU A 167 8.72 16.69 12.22
C LEU A 167 8.70 18.12 11.64
N HIS A 168 7.59 18.56 11.04
CA HIS A 168 7.47 19.87 10.39
C HIS A 168 7.54 21.06 11.37
N THR A 169 7.31 20.84 12.67
CA THR A 169 7.51 21.83 13.75
C THR A 169 8.87 21.70 14.44
N THR A 170 9.66 20.67 14.09
CA THR A 170 10.97 20.42 14.68
C THR A 170 12.03 21.19 13.90
N LYS A 171 12.91 21.91 14.61
CA LYS A 171 14.06 22.57 14.00
C LYS A 171 15.03 21.51 13.49
N ILE A 172 14.96 21.21 12.19
CA ILE A 172 15.88 20.29 11.52
C ILE A 172 16.90 21.12 10.76
N SER A 173 18.17 20.91 11.08
CA SER A 173 19.30 21.54 10.40
C SER A 173 20.13 20.49 9.65
N VAL A 174 20.91 20.94 8.68
CA VAL A 174 21.74 20.07 7.83
C VAL A 174 23.15 20.63 7.78
N ALA A 175 24.12 19.79 8.10
CA ALA A 175 25.53 20.06 7.91
C ALA A 175 25.94 19.71 6.47
N VAL A 176 27.06 20.26 6.01
CA VAL A 176 27.57 19.98 4.66
C VAL A 176 29.02 19.55 4.74
N VAL A 177 29.27 18.33 4.28
CA VAL A 177 30.61 17.75 4.16
C VAL A 177 31.26 18.28 2.89
N VAL A 178 32.44 18.88 3.01
CA VAL A 178 33.30 19.27 1.90
C VAL A 178 34.56 18.42 1.96
N GLN A 179 34.68 17.47 1.04
CA GLN A 179 35.71 16.45 1.04
C GLN A 179 36.53 16.53 -0.24
N LYS A 180 37.86 16.36 -0.15
CA LYS A 180 38.72 16.24 -1.33
C LYS A 180 38.18 15.16 -2.28
N MET A 181 38.03 15.51 -3.55
CA MET A 181 37.57 14.56 -4.57
C MET A 181 38.65 13.51 -4.84
N VAL A 182 38.27 12.23 -4.83
CA VAL A 182 39.11 11.12 -5.27
C VAL A 182 38.85 10.89 -6.76
N GLU A 183 39.89 10.97 -7.58
CA GLU A 183 39.79 10.63 -9.01
C GLU A 183 39.83 9.12 -9.16
N SER A 184 38.70 8.47 -8.89
CA SER A 184 38.66 7.02 -8.79
C SER A 184 38.79 6.34 -10.15
N GLU A 185 39.77 5.45 -10.25
CA GLU A 185 39.91 4.50 -11.36
C GLU A 185 38.83 3.41 -11.23
N VAL A 186 38.59 2.99 -9.99
CA VAL A 186 37.58 2.02 -9.57
C VAL A 186 36.93 2.53 -8.30
N SER A 187 35.63 2.32 -8.17
CA SER A 187 34.90 2.65 -6.94
C SER A 187 33.76 1.67 -6.73
N GLY A 188 33.11 1.77 -5.57
CA GLY A 188 32.07 0.83 -5.25
C GLY A 188 31.48 0.98 -3.87
N ILE A 189 30.64 0.00 -3.57
CA ILE A 189 29.95 -0.15 -2.29
C ILE A 189 30.42 -1.48 -1.71
N ALA A 190 30.52 -1.55 -0.40
CA ALA A 190 30.76 -2.79 0.29
C ALA A 190 29.87 -2.88 1.53
N PHE A 191 29.26 -4.05 1.70
CA PHE A 191 28.57 -4.38 2.93
C PHE A 191 29.45 -5.33 3.71
N SER A 192 29.82 -4.93 4.92
CA SER A 192 30.54 -5.79 5.86
C SER A 192 29.75 -7.05 6.23
N VAL A 193 28.44 -7.11 5.96
CA VAL A 193 27.65 -8.33 6.01
C VAL A 193 26.85 -8.44 4.72
N HIS A 194 26.84 -9.61 4.08
CA HIS A 194 26.09 -9.81 2.84
C HIS A 194 24.58 -9.54 3.07
N PRO A 195 23.96 -8.59 2.36
CA PRO A 195 22.61 -8.09 2.70
C PRO A 195 21.47 -9.07 2.37
N VAL A 196 21.70 -10.02 1.44
CA VAL A 196 20.74 -11.08 1.09
C VAL A 196 20.89 -12.33 1.97
N THR A 197 22.12 -12.83 2.18
CA THR A 197 22.33 -14.04 2.97
C THR A 197 22.36 -13.77 4.47
N GLU A 198 22.66 -12.52 4.86
CA GLU A 198 22.82 -12.04 6.23
C GLU A 198 23.87 -12.81 7.06
N ASP A 199 24.69 -13.64 6.40
CA ASP A 199 25.78 -14.35 7.04
C ASP A 199 26.84 -13.34 7.48
N ARG A 200 26.96 -13.13 8.80
CA ARG A 200 27.96 -12.22 9.38
C ARG A 200 29.40 -12.61 9.11
N ASN A 201 29.64 -13.86 8.68
CA ASN A 201 30.96 -14.29 8.21
C ASN A 201 31.20 -13.99 6.73
N GLN A 202 30.23 -13.41 6.02
CA GLN A 202 30.37 -13.01 4.62
C GLN A 202 30.25 -11.50 4.49
N LEU A 203 31.17 -10.88 3.76
CA LEU A 203 31.03 -9.51 3.27
C LEU A 203 30.92 -9.55 1.75
N ILE A 204 30.24 -8.55 1.19
CA ILE A 204 30.10 -8.39 -0.25
C ILE A 204 30.71 -7.06 -0.68
N ILE A 205 31.43 -7.08 -1.79
CA ILE A 205 32.05 -5.91 -2.41
C ILE A 205 31.48 -5.81 -3.82
N GLU A 206 30.88 -4.67 -4.14
CA GLU A 206 30.49 -4.32 -5.50
C GLU A 206 31.48 -3.31 -6.06
N ALA A 207 31.98 -3.53 -7.28
CA ALA A 207 32.98 -2.68 -7.90
C ALA A 207 32.65 -2.33 -9.35
N GLY A 208 32.84 -1.08 -9.70
CA GLY A 208 32.72 -0.59 -11.07
C GLY A 208 33.81 0.40 -11.45
N PHE A 209 34.00 0.57 -12.75
CA PHE A 209 34.97 1.52 -13.28
C PHE A 209 34.52 2.98 -13.05
N GLY A 210 35.48 3.87 -12.80
CA GLY A 210 35.24 5.30 -12.64
C GLY A 210 34.63 5.69 -11.29
N LEU A 211 33.74 6.69 -11.29
CA LEU A 211 33.13 7.31 -10.12
C LEU A 211 31.94 6.51 -9.55
N GLY A 212 31.85 6.43 -8.21
CA GLY A 212 30.89 5.56 -7.51
C GLY A 212 29.43 5.97 -7.63
N GLU A 213 29.18 7.22 -8.06
CA GLU A 213 27.84 7.75 -8.33
C GLU A 213 27.06 6.88 -9.34
N ALA A 214 27.75 6.31 -10.34
CA ALA A 214 27.12 5.43 -11.33
C ALA A 214 26.57 4.13 -10.73
N ILE A 215 27.20 3.63 -9.66
CA ILE A 215 26.82 2.40 -8.97
C ILE A 215 25.69 2.70 -7.98
N VAL A 216 25.86 3.74 -7.15
CA VAL A 216 24.86 4.16 -6.15
C VAL A 216 23.52 4.56 -6.80
N SER A 217 23.56 5.12 -8.02
CA SER A 217 22.35 5.48 -8.79
C SER A 217 21.78 4.34 -9.65
N GLY A 218 22.40 3.16 -9.66
CA GLY A 218 21.94 2.01 -10.45
C GLY A 218 22.08 2.17 -11.97
N GLN A 219 22.97 3.07 -12.43
CA GLN A 219 23.16 3.39 -13.85
C GLN A 219 24.14 2.46 -14.58
N ILE A 220 24.88 1.65 -13.82
CA ILE A 220 25.73 0.53 -14.27
C ILE A 220 25.52 -0.69 -13.37
N THR A 221 25.73 -1.89 -13.90
CA THR A 221 25.76 -3.14 -13.13
C THR A 221 27.21 -3.43 -12.72
N PRO A 222 27.55 -3.38 -11.42
CA PRO A 222 28.92 -3.62 -10.97
C PRO A 222 29.30 -5.12 -11.03
N ASP A 223 30.59 -5.39 -10.89
CA ASP A 223 31.06 -6.71 -10.47
C ASP A 223 30.68 -6.96 -9.02
N SER A 224 30.42 -8.23 -8.67
CA SER A 224 30.15 -8.64 -7.29
C SER A 224 31.17 -9.65 -6.80
N TYR A 225 31.73 -9.40 -5.61
CA TYR A 225 32.70 -10.27 -4.94
C TYR A 225 32.21 -10.59 -3.54
N VAL A 226 32.08 -11.87 -3.22
CA VAL A 226 31.72 -12.31 -1.86
C VAL A 226 32.96 -12.87 -1.18
N VAL A 227 33.26 -12.39 0.03
CA VAL A 227 34.44 -12.75 0.81
C VAL A 227 34.02 -13.27 2.17
N GLU A 228 34.51 -14.46 2.53
CA GLU A 228 34.39 -15.01 3.86
C GLU A 228 35.40 -14.31 4.78
N LYS A 229 34.98 -13.85 5.97
CA LYS A 229 35.83 -13.12 6.93
C LYS A 229 36.79 -14.06 7.64
N ASN A 230 36.30 -15.24 8.04
CA ASN A 230 37.04 -16.27 8.78
C ASN A 230 36.78 -17.68 8.22
N PRO A 231 37.75 -18.33 7.56
CA PRO A 231 39.05 -17.78 7.15
C PRO A 231 38.87 -16.73 6.03
N ARG A 232 39.75 -15.72 5.99
CA ARG A 232 39.67 -14.64 4.99
C ARG A 232 39.95 -15.17 3.58
N ARG A 233 38.91 -15.38 2.78
CA ARG A 233 39.02 -15.89 1.40
C ARG A 233 37.85 -15.45 0.53
N ILE A 234 38.10 -15.33 -0.76
CA ILE A 234 37.07 -15.07 -1.77
C ILE A 234 36.25 -16.36 -1.95
N ILE A 235 34.93 -16.26 -1.88
CA ILE A 235 34.01 -17.38 -2.02
C ILE A 235 33.18 -17.33 -3.31
N ASP A 236 32.94 -16.14 -3.84
CA ASP A 236 32.29 -15.96 -5.14
C ASP A 236 32.83 -14.73 -5.89
N VAL A 237 32.87 -14.83 -7.21
CA VAL A 237 33.30 -13.77 -8.14
C VAL A 237 32.35 -13.77 -9.33
N SER A 238 31.56 -12.71 -9.45
CA SER A 238 30.54 -12.53 -10.46
C SER A 238 30.81 -11.25 -11.26
N PRO A 239 31.63 -11.30 -12.33
CA PRO A 239 31.93 -10.14 -13.15
C PRO A 239 30.77 -9.77 -14.08
N SER A 240 30.58 -8.48 -14.32
CA SER A 240 29.53 -7.91 -15.17
C SER A 240 30.15 -7.12 -16.33
N THR A 241 29.51 -7.12 -17.51
CA THR A 241 29.97 -6.26 -18.62
C THR A 241 29.59 -4.80 -18.36
N GLN A 242 30.61 -3.94 -18.24
CA GLN A 242 30.50 -2.51 -18.00
C GLN A 242 30.93 -1.72 -19.24
N SER A 243 30.00 -1.48 -20.17
CA SER A 243 30.32 -0.82 -21.46
C SER A 243 30.59 0.68 -21.35
N ARG A 244 30.35 1.30 -20.19
CA ARG A 244 30.58 2.73 -19.92
C ARG A 244 30.84 2.97 -18.44
N ALA A 245 31.56 4.03 -18.13
CA ALA A 245 31.79 4.50 -16.76
C ALA A 245 31.77 6.03 -16.67
N LEU A 246 31.55 6.53 -15.45
CA LEU A 246 31.47 7.96 -15.16
C LEU A 246 32.84 8.49 -14.72
N TYR A 247 33.31 9.57 -15.34
CA TYR A 247 34.59 10.20 -15.04
C TYR A 247 34.43 11.71 -14.85
N ARG A 248 35.45 12.39 -14.31
CA ARG A 248 35.46 13.84 -14.26
C ARG A 248 35.56 14.46 -15.66
N ALA A 249 34.71 15.45 -15.94
CA ALA A 249 34.79 16.26 -17.15
C ALA A 249 35.88 17.34 -17.07
N ALA A 250 36.43 17.76 -18.21
CA ALA A 250 37.56 18.71 -18.26
C ALA A 250 37.29 20.08 -17.61
N ASN A 251 36.02 20.51 -17.55
CA ASN A 251 35.61 21.83 -17.04
C ASN A 251 34.89 21.76 -15.67
N GLY A 252 34.96 20.62 -14.97
CA GLY A 252 34.17 20.35 -13.76
C GLY A 252 32.88 19.57 -14.05
N GLY A 253 32.35 18.89 -13.04
CA GLY A 253 31.25 17.93 -13.19
C GLY A 253 31.68 16.56 -13.76
N ASN A 254 30.70 15.76 -14.18
CA ASN A 254 30.89 14.36 -14.59
C ASN A 254 30.57 14.15 -16.08
N GLU A 255 31.28 13.24 -16.74
CA GLU A 255 31.01 12.81 -18.12
C GLU A 255 31.05 11.28 -18.24
N TRP A 256 30.21 10.73 -19.11
CA TRP A 256 30.24 9.31 -19.45
C TRP A 256 31.32 9.02 -20.48
N LYS A 257 32.06 7.93 -20.28
CA LYS A 257 33.02 7.38 -21.25
C LYS A 257 32.71 5.92 -21.51
N ASP A 258 32.75 5.55 -22.78
CA ASP A 258 32.63 4.15 -23.19
C ASP A 258 33.90 3.39 -22.82
N ILE A 259 33.74 2.14 -22.37
CA ILE A 259 34.83 1.20 -22.09
C ILE A 259 34.88 0.20 -23.24
N ALA A 260 36.06 0.00 -23.81
CA ALA A 260 36.24 -0.90 -24.95
C ALA A 260 36.47 -2.35 -24.50
N GLU A 261 36.10 -3.32 -25.34
CA GLU A 261 36.51 -4.72 -25.14
C GLU A 261 38.03 -4.89 -25.32
N PRO A 262 38.70 -5.76 -24.54
CA PRO A 262 38.13 -6.71 -23.57
C PRO A 262 37.92 -6.11 -22.16
N GLU A 263 38.29 -4.86 -21.93
CA GLU A 263 38.28 -4.22 -20.61
C GLU A 263 36.86 -4.11 -20.04
N ALA A 264 35.87 -3.82 -20.90
CA ALA A 264 34.46 -3.74 -20.53
C ALA A 264 33.92 -5.05 -19.91
N SER A 265 34.43 -6.20 -20.35
CA SER A 265 34.01 -7.53 -19.84
C SER A 265 35.06 -8.17 -18.92
N SER A 266 36.08 -7.42 -18.51
CA SER A 266 37.12 -7.90 -17.60
C SER A 266 36.74 -7.61 -16.15
N GLN A 267 37.16 -8.50 -15.25
CA GLN A 267 36.98 -8.32 -13.81
C GLN A 267 37.67 -7.03 -13.32
N VAL A 268 36.94 -6.20 -12.58
CA VAL A 268 37.37 -4.86 -12.16
C VAL A 268 38.48 -4.90 -11.10
N LEU A 269 38.32 -5.71 -10.05
CA LEU A 269 39.32 -5.86 -8.99
C LEU A 269 40.04 -7.19 -9.08
N THR A 270 41.37 -7.18 -8.99
CA THR A 270 42.17 -8.42 -8.81
C THR A 270 41.93 -9.05 -7.44
N GLU A 271 42.14 -10.35 -7.28
CA GLU A 271 41.98 -11.07 -6.00
C GLU A 271 42.77 -10.43 -4.83
N GLU A 272 44.00 -9.99 -5.07
CA GLU A 272 44.84 -9.32 -4.06
C GLU A 272 44.15 -8.05 -3.52
N ARG A 273 43.54 -7.26 -4.42
CA ARG A 273 42.83 -6.02 -4.08
C ARG A 273 41.48 -6.27 -3.41
N ILE A 274 40.78 -7.33 -3.79
CA ILE A 274 39.56 -7.78 -3.11
C ILE A 274 39.87 -8.08 -1.63
N LEU A 275 40.94 -8.83 -1.37
CA LEU A 275 41.34 -9.19 0.00
C LEU A 275 41.91 -8.02 0.80
N GLU A 276 42.61 -7.09 0.16
CA GLU A 276 43.06 -5.83 0.77
C GLU A 276 41.86 -4.98 1.23
N LEU A 277 40.89 -4.75 0.34
CA LEU A 277 39.69 -3.98 0.65
C LEU A 277 38.82 -4.68 1.70
N ALA A 278 38.66 -6.01 1.62
CA ALA A 278 38.00 -6.80 2.66
C ALA A 278 38.67 -6.61 4.03
N GLY A 279 40.01 -6.55 4.09
CA GLY A 279 40.75 -6.23 5.31
C GLY A 279 40.44 -4.84 5.85
N LEU A 280 40.30 -3.84 4.97
CA LEU A 280 39.93 -2.48 5.34
C LEU A 280 38.49 -2.40 5.87
N ILE A 281 37.53 -3.07 5.20
CA ILE A 281 36.13 -3.17 5.63
C ILE A 281 36.01 -3.79 7.02
N LEU A 282 36.78 -4.86 7.28
CA LEU A 282 36.83 -5.49 8.60
C LEU A 282 37.38 -4.55 9.68
N ASN A 283 38.38 -3.73 9.36
CA ASN A 283 38.91 -2.76 10.32
C ASN A 283 37.85 -1.71 10.68
N ILE A 284 37.03 -1.28 9.72
CA ILE A 284 35.93 -0.33 9.92
C ILE A 284 34.83 -0.96 10.78
N GLU A 285 34.38 -2.17 10.44
CA GLU A 285 33.38 -2.92 11.21
C GLU A 285 33.85 -3.15 12.66
N ASN A 286 35.11 -3.52 12.86
CA ASN A 286 35.68 -3.71 14.20
C ASN A 286 35.80 -2.40 15.00
N HIS A 287 36.07 -1.27 14.32
CA HIS A 287 36.13 0.04 14.96
C HIS A 287 34.76 0.47 15.49
N TYR A 288 33.73 0.31 14.66
CA TYR A 288 32.36 0.71 15.02
C TYR A 288 31.64 -0.31 15.91
N GLY A 289 32.00 -1.58 15.83
CA GLY A 289 31.36 -2.67 16.58
C GLY A 289 30.02 -3.14 16.01
N PHE A 290 29.64 -2.67 14.82
CA PHE A 290 28.41 -3.04 14.12
C PHE A 290 28.65 -3.17 12.61
N PRO A 291 27.81 -3.92 11.87
CA PRO A 291 27.91 -4.03 10.42
C PRO A 291 27.75 -2.66 9.74
N CYS A 292 28.69 -2.33 8.86
CA CYS A 292 28.71 -1.11 8.06
C CYS A 292 28.42 -1.37 6.57
N ASP A 293 27.68 -0.44 5.97
CA ASP A 293 27.59 -0.13 4.54
C ASP A 293 28.61 0.97 4.24
N ILE A 294 29.55 0.69 3.33
CA ILE A 294 30.76 1.46 3.11
C ILE A 294 30.85 1.82 1.63
N GLU A 295 30.96 3.12 1.34
CA GLU A 295 31.34 3.59 0.00
C GLU A 295 32.86 3.81 -0.05
N TRP A 296 33.48 3.29 -1.09
CA TRP A 296 34.93 3.32 -1.26
C TRP A 296 35.33 3.73 -2.68
N ALA A 297 36.55 4.26 -2.79
CA ALA A 297 37.16 4.71 -4.03
C ALA A 297 38.62 4.26 -4.08
N PHE A 298 39.12 3.95 -5.27
CA PHE A 298 40.50 3.53 -5.49
C PHE A 298 41.18 4.50 -6.46
N GLU A 299 42.26 5.13 -6.00
CA GLU A 299 43.09 6.04 -6.79
C GLU A 299 44.57 5.69 -6.59
N LYS A 300 45.32 5.49 -7.69
CA LYS A 300 46.79 5.35 -7.68
C LYS A 300 47.30 4.33 -6.66
N GLY A 301 46.64 3.18 -6.56
CA GLY A 301 47.07 2.09 -5.68
C GLY A 301 46.59 2.17 -4.23
N THR A 302 45.77 3.16 -3.88
CA THR A 302 45.28 3.38 -2.50
C THR A 302 43.75 3.34 -2.45
N PHE A 303 43.20 2.59 -1.49
CA PHE A 303 41.78 2.64 -1.14
C PHE A 303 41.47 3.81 -0.22
N TYR A 304 40.43 4.55 -0.55
CA TYR A 304 39.86 5.63 0.22
C TYR A 304 38.43 5.30 0.63
N ILE A 305 38.09 5.54 1.88
CA ILE A 305 36.71 5.44 2.38
C ILE A 305 36.06 6.79 2.29
N VAL A 306 35.00 6.88 1.50
CA VAL A 306 34.29 8.15 1.25
C VAL A 306 32.99 8.26 2.05
N GLN A 307 32.47 7.14 2.57
CA GLN A 307 31.33 7.11 3.48
C GLN A 307 31.30 5.78 4.25
N SER A 308 30.81 5.80 5.48
CA SER A 308 30.45 4.59 6.24
C SER A 308 29.21 4.87 7.08
N ARG A 309 28.27 3.92 7.09
CA ARG A 309 27.04 3.98 7.89
C ARG A 309 26.64 2.58 8.39
N PRO A 310 25.87 2.46 9.49
CA PRO A 310 25.36 1.17 9.92
C PRO A 310 24.44 0.53 8.87
N ILE A 311 24.53 -0.79 8.69
CA ILE A 311 23.53 -1.54 7.91
C ILE A 311 22.30 -1.73 8.79
N THR A 312 21.23 -1.00 8.51
CA THR A 312 19.97 -1.04 9.29
C THR A 312 18.99 -2.09 8.80
N THR A 313 19.28 -2.73 7.66
CA THR A 313 18.41 -3.71 6.99
C THR A 313 18.70 -5.16 7.33
N LEU A 314 19.84 -5.46 7.98
CA LEU A 314 20.15 -6.83 8.39
C LEU A 314 19.16 -7.27 9.46
N SER A 315 18.63 -8.48 9.31
CA SER A 315 18.09 -9.19 10.46
C SER A 315 19.20 -9.26 11.52
N SER A 316 18.85 -8.94 12.76
CA SER A 316 19.82 -8.88 13.84
C SER A 316 20.32 -10.28 14.19
N ALA A 317 21.35 -10.77 13.49
CA ALA A 317 22.01 -12.01 13.86
C ALA A 317 22.80 -11.81 15.16
N SER A 318 22.20 -12.24 16.26
CA SER A 318 22.77 -12.70 17.54
C SER A 318 24.27 -12.40 17.80
N GLN A 319 24.56 -11.41 18.64
CA GLN A 319 25.36 -11.75 19.82
C GLN A 319 24.41 -12.40 20.82
N ALA A 320 24.81 -13.54 21.37
CA ALA A 320 24.01 -14.24 22.35
C ALA A 320 24.01 -13.48 23.68
N THR A 321 23.25 -12.39 23.77
CA THR A 321 22.45 -12.14 24.96
C THR A 321 21.50 -13.33 25.01
N SER A 322 21.75 -14.25 25.95
CA SER A 322 20.87 -15.38 26.19
C SER A 322 19.45 -14.83 26.29
N LEU A 323 18.54 -15.30 25.41
CA LEU A 323 17.12 -15.12 25.68
C LEU A 323 16.87 -15.57 27.13
N PRO A 324 15.98 -14.89 27.87
CA PRO A 324 15.49 -15.42 29.13
C PRO A 324 15.16 -16.90 28.91
N LEU A 325 15.67 -17.79 29.77
CA LEU A 325 15.53 -19.26 29.65
C LEU A 325 14.06 -19.70 29.48
N SER A 326 13.11 -18.80 29.76
CA SER A 326 11.67 -18.94 29.57
C SER A 326 11.16 -18.91 28.12
N LEU A 327 11.86 -18.30 27.16
CA LEU A 327 11.34 -18.07 25.80
C LEU A 327 11.88 -19.08 24.76
N ASP A 328 11.45 -20.35 24.87
CA ASP A 328 11.64 -21.38 23.84
C ASP A 328 10.38 -21.52 22.96
N PRO A 329 10.43 -21.24 21.65
CA PRO A 329 9.29 -21.38 20.73
C PRO A 329 8.58 -22.73 20.79
N LYS A 330 9.27 -23.81 21.16
CA LYS A 330 8.66 -25.14 21.29
C LYS A 330 7.60 -25.20 22.38
N ASN A 331 7.70 -24.34 23.39
CA ASN A 331 6.79 -24.32 24.53
C ASN A 331 5.58 -23.40 24.31
N TYR A 332 5.53 -22.67 23.20
CA TYR A 332 4.49 -21.68 22.93
C TYR A 332 3.68 -22.01 21.66
N THR A 333 2.40 -21.68 21.70
CA THR A 333 1.48 -21.69 20.58
C THR A 333 1.24 -20.25 20.13
N TYR A 334 1.34 -19.98 18.83
CA TYR A 334 0.98 -18.66 18.28
C TYR A 334 -0.53 -18.47 18.38
N VAL A 335 -0.93 -17.32 18.92
CA VAL A 335 -2.34 -16.99 19.22
C VAL A 335 -2.74 -15.67 18.56
N GLY A 336 -2.18 -15.40 17.38
CA GLY A 336 -2.65 -14.35 16.49
C GLY A 336 -2.01 -12.97 16.67
N LEU A 337 -2.42 -12.08 15.79
CA LEU A 337 -1.98 -10.68 15.75
C LEU A 337 -3.02 -9.82 16.48
N TYR A 338 -2.70 -9.24 17.63
CA TYR A 338 -3.54 -8.31 18.34
C TYR A 338 -2.69 -7.19 18.93
N LYS A 339 -2.89 -5.97 18.44
CA LYS A 339 -2.14 -4.80 18.90
C LYS A 339 -2.72 -4.33 20.24
N SER A 340 -1.89 -4.37 21.27
CA SER A 340 -2.23 -3.91 22.62
C SER A 340 -1.03 -3.18 23.20
N PRO A 341 -1.23 -2.09 23.95
CA PRO A 341 -0.11 -1.41 24.58
C PRO A 341 0.47 -2.27 25.71
N PRO A 342 1.73 -2.04 26.12
CA PRO A 342 2.38 -2.74 27.23
C PRO A 342 1.52 -2.87 28.50
N SER A 343 0.80 -1.81 28.87
CA SER A 343 -0.09 -1.80 30.04
C SER A 343 -1.17 -2.87 29.95
N ALA A 344 -1.86 -2.95 28.81
CA ALA A 344 -2.91 -3.92 28.54
C ALA A 344 -2.34 -5.34 28.48
N LEU A 345 -1.24 -5.51 27.74
CA LEU A 345 -0.58 -6.80 27.56
C LEU A 345 -0.06 -7.38 28.87
N TRP A 346 0.33 -6.53 29.83
CA TRP A 346 0.71 -6.95 31.17
C TRP A 346 -0.45 -7.65 31.90
N TYR A 347 -1.70 -7.19 31.77
CA TYR A 347 -2.85 -7.89 32.39
C TYR A 347 -3.08 -9.27 31.77
N TRP A 348 -2.93 -9.39 30.44
CA TRP A 348 -3.02 -10.67 29.74
C TRP A 348 -1.87 -11.62 30.09
N SER A 349 -0.71 -11.05 30.41
CA SER A 349 0.48 -11.81 30.83
C SER A 349 0.48 -12.10 32.33
N SER A 350 -0.27 -11.32 33.14
CA SER A 350 -0.31 -11.37 34.60
C SER A 350 -1.71 -11.71 35.16
N TRP A 351 -2.44 -12.59 34.47
CA TRP A 351 -3.83 -12.92 34.75
C TRP A 351 -4.06 -13.90 35.90
N TYR A 352 -3.09 -14.73 36.28
CA TYR A 352 -3.24 -15.81 37.25
C TYR A 352 -3.44 -15.28 38.67
N ASP A 353 -4.45 -15.84 39.32
CA ASP A 353 -4.78 -15.60 40.72
C ASP A 353 -4.89 -16.95 41.44
N ALA A 354 -4.07 -17.15 42.48
CA ALA A 354 -3.99 -18.42 43.19
C ALA A 354 -5.25 -18.72 44.04
N GLU A 355 -5.92 -17.68 44.55
CA GLU A 355 -7.13 -17.85 45.36
C GLU A 355 -8.31 -18.24 44.46
N LEU A 356 -8.49 -17.50 43.35
CA LEU A 356 -9.53 -17.80 42.36
C LEU A 356 -9.28 -19.15 41.68
N SER A 357 -8.03 -19.49 41.36
CA SER A 357 -7.72 -20.79 40.77
C SER A 357 -8.11 -21.94 41.68
N LYS A 358 -7.85 -21.80 42.99
CA LYS A 358 -8.23 -22.79 43.98
C LYS A 358 -9.74 -22.85 44.21
N GLU A 359 -10.42 -21.70 44.21
CA GLU A 359 -11.89 -21.61 44.33
C GLU A 359 -12.59 -22.30 43.15
N LEU A 360 -12.05 -22.13 41.93
CA LEU A 360 -12.67 -22.55 40.68
C LEU A 360 -12.07 -23.82 40.06
N ASP A 361 -11.22 -24.55 40.79
CA ASP A 361 -10.61 -25.81 40.29
C ASP A 361 -9.83 -25.62 38.97
N ILE A 362 -9.17 -24.46 38.81
CA ILE A 362 -8.33 -24.14 37.66
C ILE A 362 -6.91 -24.69 37.89
N PRO A 363 -6.30 -25.37 36.90
CA PRO A 363 -4.96 -25.93 37.00
C PRO A 363 -3.91 -24.93 37.51
N GLU A 364 -3.03 -25.39 38.41
CA GLU A 364 -1.91 -24.59 38.91
C GLU A 364 -0.79 -24.52 37.85
N GLU A 365 -0.86 -23.51 37.00
CA GLU A 365 0.06 -23.26 35.90
C GLU A 365 0.56 -21.80 36.01
N PHE A 366 1.87 -21.57 35.84
CA PHE A 366 2.40 -20.20 35.83
C PHE A 366 2.09 -19.52 34.48
N GLU A 367 1.74 -18.23 34.54
CA GLU A 367 1.32 -17.42 33.42
C GLU A 367 2.37 -17.41 32.31
N ALA A 368 1.96 -17.64 31.07
CA ALA A 368 2.84 -17.36 29.96
C ALA A 368 2.08 -17.01 28.67
N TYR A 369 1.38 -15.88 28.74
CA TYR A 369 1.03 -15.11 27.56
C TYR A 369 2.16 -14.10 27.33
N PHE A 370 2.65 -13.98 26.10
CA PHE A 370 3.61 -12.94 25.77
C PHE A 370 3.24 -12.29 24.45
N GLY A 371 3.57 -11.01 24.33
CA GLY A 371 3.32 -10.24 23.12
C GLY A 371 4.58 -9.51 22.66
N LEU A 372 4.69 -9.37 21.35
CA LEU A 372 5.83 -8.85 20.62
C LEU A 372 5.39 -7.70 19.70
N ARG A 373 6.35 -6.83 19.33
CA ARG A 373 6.22 -5.74 18.35
C ARG A 373 5.21 -6.02 17.24
N GLY A 374 4.37 -5.04 16.92
CA GLY A 374 3.34 -5.17 15.88
C GLY A 374 2.13 -6.01 16.28
N GLY A 375 2.06 -6.47 17.53
CA GLY A 375 0.91 -7.17 18.08
C GLY A 375 0.94 -8.68 17.93
N TYR A 376 2.07 -9.34 17.72
CA TYR A 376 2.06 -10.81 17.71
C TYR A 376 1.97 -11.35 19.14
N ASN A 377 1.12 -12.36 19.37
CA ASN A 377 0.92 -12.92 20.70
C ASN A 377 1.08 -14.45 20.71
N TRP A 378 1.55 -14.99 21.84
CA TRP A 378 1.70 -16.43 22.07
C TRP A 378 1.22 -16.83 23.46
N CYS A 379 0.80 -18.10 23.59
CA CYS A 379 0.41 -18.71 24.85
C CYS A 379 1.23 -19.98 25.10
N LEU A 380 1.56 -20.26 26.36
CA LEU A 380 2.27 -21.47 26.76
C LEU A 380 1.43 -22.73 26.53
N LYS A 381 2.01 -23.71 25.84
CA LYS A 381 1.37 -25.00 25.52
C LYS A 381 0.92 -25.76 26.75
N LYS A 382 1.69 -25.71 27.84
CA LYS A 382 1.37 -26.40 29.08
C LYS A 382 0.04 -25.92 29.68
N THR A 383 -0.21 -24.60 29.59
CA THR A 383 -1.49 -24.01 29.98
C THR A 383 -2.62 -24.53 29.10
N GLU A 384 -2.41 -24.57 27.78
CA GLU A 384 -3.38 -25.12 26.82
C GLU A 384 -3.72 -26.59 27.12
N GLU A 385 -2.71 -27.41 27.41
CA GLU A 385 -2.87 -28.82 27.79
C GLU A 385 -3.67 -28.99 29.09
N GLY A 386 -3.38 -28.20 30.12
CA GLY A 386 -4.13 -28.22 31.38
C GLY A 386 -5.61 -27.86 31.20
N PHE A 387 -5.92 -26.84 30.41
CA PHE A 387 -7.31 -26.49 30.10
C PHE A 387 -8.00 -27.54 29.24
N LYS A 388 -7.28 -28.19 28.32
CA LYS A 388 -7.82 -29.27 27.50
C LYS A 388 -8.29 -30.44 28.36
N GLU A 389 -7.48 -30.86 29.33
CA GLU A 389 -7.83 -31.93 30.28
C GLU A 389 -9.03 -31.54 31.15
N LEU A 390 -9.01 -30.32 31.70
CA LEU A 390 -10.10 -29.79 32.53
C LEU A 390 -11.43 -29.75 31.78
N VAL A 391 -11.45 -29.13 30.60
CA VAL A 391 -12.69 -28.97 29.81
C VAL A 391 -13.21 -30.33 29.37
N ALA A 392 -12.34 -31.24 28.91
CA ALA A 392 -12.74 -32.60 28.56
C ALA A 392 -13.41 -33.31 29.74
N ALA A 393 -12.81 -33.25 30.93
CA ALA A 393 -13.36 -33.89 32.13
C ALA A 393 -14.72 -33.30 32.55
N LYS A 394 -14.88 -31.98 32.57
CA LYS A 394 -16.14 -31.32 32.95
C LYS A 394 -17.25 -31.56 31.92
N VAL A 395 -16.92 -31.57 30.63
CA VAL A 395 -17.89 -31.85 29.55
C VAL A 395 -18.31 -33.33 29.53
N GLU A 396 -17.39 -34.25 29.77
CA GLU A 396 -17.69 -35.68 29.90
C GLU A 396 -18.67 -35.92 31.06
N ALA A 397 -18.42 -35.29 32.21
CA ALA A 397 -19.28 -35.33 33.39
C ALA A 397 -20.63 -34.62 33.21
N GLY A 398 -20.78 -33.76 32.18
CA GLY A 398 -21.99 -32.95 31.99
C GLY A 398 -22.16 -31.87 33.06
N ASP A 399 -21.05 -31.36 33.61
CA ASP A 399 -21.04 -30.44 34.75
C ASP A 399 -21.34 -29.00 34.31
N VAL A 400 -22.62 -28.71 34.07
CA VAL A 400 -23.10 -27.35 33.77
C VAL A 400 -22.87 -26.41 34.96
N GLY A 401 -22.97 -26.94 36.19
CA GLY A 401 -22.82 -26.18 37.43
C GLY A 401 -21.42 -25.60 37.61
N TYR A 402 -20.39 -26.26 37.09
CA TYR A 402 -19.03 -25.73 37.03
C TYR A 402 -18.97 -24.39 36.27
N PHE A 403 -19.52 -24.32 35.06
CA PHE A 403 -19.51 -23.08 34.27
C PHE A 403 -20.38 -21.97 34.89
N ASP A 404 -21.51 -22.34 35.51
CA ASP A 404 -22.33 -21.40 36.28
C ASP A 404 -21.57 -20.83 37.48
N SER A 405 -20.71 -21.63 38.14
CA SER A 405 -19.88 -21.18 39.27
C SER A 405 -18.81 -20.16 38.85
N ILE A 406 -18.19 -20.34 37.68
CA ILE A 406 -17.25 -19.36 37.13
C ILE A 406 -17.96 -18.03 36.88
N TYR A 407 -19.14 -18.07 36.24
CA TYR A 407 -19.92 -16.88 35.96
C TYR A 407 -20.35 -16.14 37.24
N ALA A 408 -20.85 -16.86 38.25
CA ALA A 408 -21.23 -16.26 39.53
C ALA A 408 -20.05 -15.60 40.27
N THR A 409 -18.86 -16.17 40.10
CA THR A 409 -17.63 -15.62 40.70
C THR A 409 -17.15 -14.38 39.93
N LEU A 410 -17.23 -14.39 38.60
CA LEU A 410 -16.98 -13.22 37.76
C LEU A 410 -17.89 -12.06 38.16
N ASP A 411 -19.22 -12.29 38.23
CA ASP A 411 -20.19 -11.26 38.62
C ASP A 411 -19.83 -10.64 39.97
N ARG A 412 -19.46 -11.47 40.97
CA ARG A 412 -19.03 -11.01 42.30
C ARG A 412 -17.77 -10.14 42.25
N GLU A 413 -16.72 -10.57 41.56
CA GLU A 413 -15.46 -9.82 41.48
C GLU A 413 -15.62 -8.53 40.66
N PHE A 414 -16.48 -8.54 39.63
CA PHE A 414 -16.84 -7.36 38.86
C PHE A 414 -17.60 -6.33 39.69
N GLU A 415 -18.62 -6.74 40.46
CA GLU A 415 -19.34 -5.82 41.36
C GLU A 415 -18.39 -5.13 42.35
N HIS A 416 -17.43 -5.87 42.92
CA HIS A 416 -16.40 -5.32 43.80
C HIS A 416 -15.50 -4.32 43.06
N ALA A 417 -14.98 -4.70 41.89
CA ALA A 417 -14.07 -3.88 41.08
C ALA A 417 -14.74 -2.58 40.62
N GLU A 418 -15.98 -2.67 40.13
CA GLU A 418 -16.76 -1.52 39.64
C GLU A 418 -17.13 -0.57 40.78
N THR A 419 -17.58 -1.11 41.92
CA THR A 419 -17.90 -0.32 43.12
C THR A 419 -16.67 0.44 43.61
N PHE A 420 -15.51 -0.23 43.64
CA PHE A 420 -14.26 0.38 44.05
C PHE A 420 -13.84 1.51 43.08
N ALA A 421 -13.80 1.24 41.78
CA ALA A 421 -13.42 2.22 40.76
C ALA A 421 -14.31 3.47 40.77
N LYS A 422 -15.63 3.31 41.00
CA LYS A 422 -16.59 4.42 41.13
C LYS A 422 -16.46 5.19 42.45
N ALA A 423 -16.01 4.55 43.52
CA ALA A 423 -15.84 5.17 44.84
C ALA A 423 -14.52 5.95 44.97
N LEU A 424 -13.55 5.70 44.11
CA LEU A 424 -12.31 6.46 44.03
C LEU A 424 -12.60 7.94 43.70
N GLY A 425 -12.08 8.85 44.53
CA GLY A 425 -12.11 10.29 44.29
C GLY A 425 -11.05 10.74 43.27
N THR A 426 -10.93 12.05 43.07
CA THR A 426 -10.02 12.68 42.09
C THR A 426 -8.53 12.65 42.47
N LYS A 427 -8.12 11.84 43.44
CA LYS A 427 -6.72 11.74 43.84
C LYS A 427 -6.38 10.29 44.13
N VAL A 428 -5.76 9.66 43.14
CA VAL A 428 -5.25 8.29 43.25
C VAL A 428 -3.95 8.32 44.05
N GLU A 429 -3.96 7.69 45.21
CA GLU A 429 -2.77 7.41 46.01
C GLU A 429 -2.19 6.06 45.61
N ARG A 430 -0.94 5.79 46.00
CA ARG A 430 -0.26 4.54 45.64
C ARG A 430 -1.05 3.29 46.03
N THR A 431 -1.57 3.24 47.26
CA THR A 431 -2.35 2.09 47.76
C THR A 431 -3.64 1.88 46.98
N SER A 432 -4.31 2.97 46.58
CA SER A 432 -5.53 2.87 45.79
C SER A 432 -5.26 2.47 44.33
N TYR A 433 -4.09 2.83 43.79
CA TYR A 433 -3.63 2.32 42.49
C TYR A 433 -3.26 0.83 42.55
N GLU A 434 -2.67 0.36 43.67
CA GLU A 434 -2.33 -1.07 43.87
C GLU A 434 -3.60 -1.93 43.89
N GLU A 435 -4.64 -1.45 44.57
CA GLU A 435 -5.96 -2.08 44.59
C GLU A 435 -6.65 -2.05 43.21
N LEU A 436 -6.54 -0.95 42.45
CA LEU A 436 -7.02 -0.89 41.07
C LEU A 436 -6.36 -1.98 40.21
N VAL A 437 -5.03 -2.09 40.24
CA VAL A 437 -4.33 -3.10 39.46
C VAL A 437 -4.70 -4.51 39.90
N ALA A 438 -4.87 -4.76 41.19
CA ALA A 438 -5.33 -6.06 41.70
C ALA A 438 -6.73 -6.44 41.18
N HIS A 439 -7.69 -5.50 41.20
CA HIS A 439 -9.01 -5.72 40.61
C HIS A 439 -8.96 -5.99 39.10
N GLY A 440 -8.15 -5.23 38.36
CA GLY A 440 -7.94 -5.46 36.93
C GLY A 440 -7.35 -6.84 36.62
N ARG A 441 -6.40 -7.33 37.42
CA ARG A 441 -5.84 -8.68 37.28
C ARG A 441 -6.88 -9.78 37.48
N LYS A 442 -7.75 -9.64 38.49
CA LYS A 442 -8.84 -10.57 38.74
C LYS A 442 -9.85 -10.63 37.60
N LEU A 443 -10.15 -9.50 36.95
CA LEU A 443 -11.02 -9.52 35.77
C LEU A 443 -10.30 -10.11 34.54
N ALA A 444 -9.01 -9.83 34.37
CA ALA A 444 -8.19 -10.45 33.33
C ALA A 444 -8.12 -11.98 33.48
N PHE A 445 -8.13 -12.49 34.72
CA PHE A 445 -8.24 -13.93 35.01
C PHE A 445 -9.43 -14.56 34.29
N PHE A 446 -10.64 -13.99 34.47
CA PHE A 446 -11.85 -14.51 33.84
C PHE A 446 -11.80 -14.41 32.31
N CYS A 447 -11.31 -13.29 31.77
CA CYS A 447 -11.13 -13.15 30.33
C CYS A 447 -10.24 -14.26 29.74
N PHE A 448 -9.12 -14.57 30.41
CA PHE A 448 -8.17 -15.57 29.95
C PHE A 448 -8.71 -17.00 30.05
N ILE A 449 -9.27 -17.39 31.20
CA ILE A 449 -9.81 -18.76 31.35
C ILE A 449 -10.99 -18.99 30.41
N ASN A 450 -11.83 -17.98 30.16
CA ASN A 450 -12.98 -18.09 29.26
C ASN A 450 -12.52 -18.31 27.82
N TRP A 451 -11.46 -17.63 27.41
CA TRP A 451 -10.83 -17.84 26.11
C TRP A 451 -10.30 -19.27 25.98
N GLN A 452 -9.54 -19.76 26.97
CA GLN A 452 -9.04 -21.14 26.98
C GLN A 452 -10.16 -22.18 26.95
N ILE A 453 -11.18 -22.03 27.80
CA ILE A 453 -12.33 -22.93 27.87
C ILE A 453 -13.03 -23.02 26.51
N SER A 454 -13.28 -21.88 25.87
CA SER A 454 -13.95 -21.82 24.57
C SER A 454 -13.16 -22.55 23.49
N GLN A 455 -11.84 -22.33 23.43
CA GLN A 455 -10.97 -22.95 22.42
C GLN A 455 -10.92 -24.46 22.57
N GLN A 456 -10.91 -24.99 23.79
CA GLN A 456 -10.85 -26.43 24.05
C GLN A 456 -12.23 -27.12 23.92
N PHE A 457 -13.33 -26.39 24.10
CA PHE A 457 -14.68 -26.92 23.97
C PHE A 457 -15.09 -27.19 22.52
N ASP A 458 -14.65 -26.34 21.60
CA ASP A 458 -15.04 -26.38 20.18
C ASP A 458 -14.83 -27.75 19.49
N PRO A 459 -13.65 -28.39 19.58
CA PRO A 459 -13.45 -29.73 19.02
C PRO A 459 -14.38 -30.78 19.63
N ILE A 460 -14.60 -30.72 20.95
CA ILE A 460 -15.48 -31.65 21.67
C ILE A 460 -16.92 -31.52 21.20
N PHE A 461 -17.39 -30.28 21.01
CA PHE A 461 -18.74 -30.01 20.51
C PHE A 461 -18.93 -30.55 19.09
N LYS A 462 -17.93 -30.37 18.22
CA LYS A 462 -17.96 -30.91 16.84
C LYS A 462 -18.00 -32.43 16.80
N ASP A 463 -17.13 -33.10 17.56
CA ASP A 463 -17.08 -34.56 17.62
C ASP A 463 -18.39 -35.14 18.16
N ALA A 464 -18.98 -34.49 19.17
CA ALA A 464 -20.28 -34.85 19.70
C ALA A 464 -21.41 -34.66 18.68
N ALA A 465 -21.39 -33.56 17.91
CA ALA A 465 -22.39 -33.30 16.88
C ALA A 465 -22.32 -34.34 15.75
N GLN A 466 -21.10 -34.66 15.28
CA GLN A 466 -20.89 -35.71 14.28
C GLN A 466 -21.37 -37.07 14.78
N SER A 467 -21.08 -37.41 16.03
CA SER A 467 -21.55 -38.65 16.69
C SER A 467 -23.09 -38.70 16.80
N ALA A 468 -23.74 -37.55 16.92
CA ALA A 468 -25.20 -37.42 16.92
C ALA A 468 -25.83 -37.41 15.50
N GLY A 469 -25.02 -37.60 14.45
CA GLY A 469 -25.48 -37.57 13.06
C GLY A 469 -25.78 -36.18 12.52
N ILE A 470 -25.31 -35.14 13.20
CA ILE A 470 -25.39 -33.75 12.75
C ILE A 470 -24.20 -33.52 11.83
N SER A 471 -24.47 -33.17 10.58
CA SER A 471 -23.42 -32.82 9.63
C SER A 471 -22.74 -31.52 10.04
N GLU A 472 -21.45 -31.36 9.71
CA GLU A 472 -20.66 -30.20 10.12
C GLU A 472 -21.31 -28.87 9.70
N ASP A 473 -21.98 -28.88 8.56
CA ASP A 473 -22.71 -27.76 7.99
C ASP A 473 -24.05 -27.47 8.71
N ALA A 474 -24.56 -28.37 9.54
CA ALA A 474 -25.78 -28.22 10.34
C ALA A 474 -25.52 -27.84 11.81
N ILE A 475 -24.26 -27.93 12.29
CA ILE A 475 -23.88 -27.68 13.69
C ILE A 475 -24.33 -26.29 14.17
N GLN A 476 -24.23 -25.29 13.30
CA GLN A 476 -24.54 -23.88 13.63
C GLN A 476 -26.00 -23.68 14.05
N SER A 477 -26.94 -24.47 13.52
CA SER A 477 -28.37 -24.38 13.86
C SER A 477 -28.69 -24.84 15.29
N TYR A 478 -27.73 -25.42 16.01
CA TYR A 478 -27.89 -25.94 17.37
C TYR A 478 -27.12 -25.11 18.42
N VAL A 479 -26.41 -24.07 18.01
CA VAL A 479 -25.67 -23.18 18.92
C VAL A 479 -26.61 -22.07 19.39
N PRO A 480 -26.91 -21.97 20.69
CA PRO A 480 -27.82 -20.94 21.20
C PRO A 480 -27.16 -19.55 21.17
N LEU A 481 -27.97 -18.54 20.89
CA LEU A 481 -27.59 -17.12 20.98
C LEU A 481 -27.80 -16.64 22.43
N PRO A 482 -26.74 -16.40 23.22
CA PRO A 482 -26.89 -15.86 24.55
C PRO A 482 -27.37 -14.40 24.47
N LYS A 483 -28.28 -13.97 25.36
CA LYS A 483 -28.59 -12.55 25.52
C LYS A 483 -27.43 -11.84 26.22
N THR A 484 -26.84 -10.85 25.56
CA THR A 484 -25.70 -10.04 26.05
C THR A 484 -26.10 -8.57 26.22
N ARG A 485 -25.24 -7.77 26.89
CA ARG A 485 -25.47 -6.31 26.98
C ARG A 485 -25.42 -5.64 25.61
N LEU A 486 -24.70 -6.23 24.66
CA LEU A 486 -24.64 -5.75 23.28
C LEU A 486 -25.94 -6.00 22.52
N ASN A 487 -26.64 -7.12 22.78
CA ASN A 487 -27.96 -7.32 22.22
C ASN A 487 -28.96 -6.29 22.78
N GLU A 488 -28.89 -6.02 24.09
CA GLU A 488 -29.71 -4.97 24.73
C GLU A 488 -29.38 -3.58 24.18
N GLN A 489 -28.10 -3.31 23.91
CA GLN A 489 -27.65 -2.08 23.26
C GLN A 489 -28.23 -1.95 21.85
N HIS A 490 -28.12 -3.01 21.04
CA HIS A 490 -28.66 -3.04 19.68
C HIS A 490 -30.16 -2.75 19.67
N ASP A 491 -30.93 -3.44 20.52
CA ASP A 491 -32.37 -3.23 20.66
C ASP A 491 -32.68 -1.78 21.04
N ASP A 492 -31.89 -1.18 21.94
CA ASP A 492 -32.05 0.22 22.34
C ASP A 492 -31.72 1.19 21.19
N VAL A 493 -30.68 0.94 20.38
CA VAL A 493 -30.38 1.76 19.18
C VAL A 493 -31.52 1.66 18.16
N VAL A 494 -32.06 0.46 17.93
CA VAL A 494 -33.21 0.25 17.05
C VAL A 494 -34.42 1.06 17.53
N GLU A 495 -34.68 1.09 18.83
CA GLU A 495 -35.78 1.88 19.39
C GLU A 495 -35.53 3.39 19.31
N ILE A 496 -34.31 3.87 19.60
CA ILE A 496 -33.95 5.29 19.46
C ILE A 496 -34.08 5.73 18.00
N LYS A 497 -33.61 4.93 17.04
CA LYS A 497 -33.77 5.19 15.60
C LYS A 497 -35.23 5.32 15.22
N LYS A 498 -36.09 4.39 15.67
CA LYS A 498 -37.54 4.48 15.45
C LYS A 498 -38.15 5.77 16.01
N MET A 499 -37.72 6.21 17.20
CA MET A 499 -38.18 7.48 17.79
C MET A 499 -37.77 8.70 16.96
N ILE A 500 -36.54 8.70 16.44
CA ILE A 500 -36.01 9.76 15.55
C ILE A 500 -36.79 9.79 14.23
N GLU A 501 -37.04 8.63 13.62
CA GLU A 501 -37.81 8.47 12.38
C GLU A 501 -39.26 8.93 12.56
N LEU A 502 -39.93 8.51 13.64
CA LEU A 502 -41.32 8.91 13.94
C LEU A 502 -41.49 10.42 14.11
N LYS A 503 -40.43 11.12 14.56
CA LYS A 503 -40.42 12.57 14.73
C LYS A 503 -40.01 13.32 13.45
N GLY A 504 -39.72 12.62 12.35
CA GLY A 504 -39.25 13.22 11.09
C GLY A 504 -37.83 13.77 11.15
N LEU A 505 -37.12 13.54 12.26
CA LEU A 505 -35.77 14.06 12.50
C LEU A 505 -34.70 13.30 11.71
N TRP A 506 -34.99 12.09 11.24
CA TRP A 506 -34.06 11.29 10.45
C TRP A 506 -33.75 11.89 9.07
N GLU A 507 -34.76 12.42 8.38
CA GLU A 507 -34.55 13.10 7.10
C GLU A 507 -33.90 14.47 7.32
N LEU A 508 -34.29 15.18 8.39
CA LEU A 508 -33.62 16.43 8.79
C LEU A 508 -32.14 16.20 9.13
N LEU A 509 -31.76 15.07 9.72
CA LEU A 509 -30.37 14.73 10.02
C LEU A 509 -29.52 14.65 8.74
N LYS A 510 -30.09 14.18 7.62
CA LYS A 510 -29.43 14.10 6.31
C LYS A 510 -29.33 15.46 5.61
N GLU A 511 -30.27 16.36 5.87
CA GLU A 511 -30.34 17.69 5.27
C GLU A 511 -29.55 18.76 6.06
N ASP A 512 -29.66 18.74 7.39
CA ASP A 512 -29.07 19.70 8.33
C ASP A 512 -28.88 19.03 9.71
N ALA A 513 -27.71 18.38 9.88
CA ALA A 513 -27.37 17.64 11.10
C ALA A 513 -27.37 18.52 12.36
N THR A 514 -26.95 19.79 12.26
CA THR A 514 -26.87 20.68 13.43
C THR A 514 -28.27 21.01 13.94
N LYS A 515 -29.19 21.31 13.03
CA LYS A 515 -30.59 21.57 13.38
C LYS A 515 -31.29 20.32 13.90
N ALA A 516 -31.07 19.17 13.27
CA ALA A 516 -31.62 17.90 13.74
C ALA A 516 -31.16 17.58 15.16
N ILE A 517 -29.87 17.72 15.47
CA ILE A 517 -29.34 17.51 16.82
C ILE A 517 -29.96 18.49 17.82
N SER A 518 -30.10 19.77 17.45
CA SER A 518 -30.77 20.76 18.32
C SER A 518 -32.24 20.40 18.58
N GLU A 519 -32.95 19.86 17.60
CA GLU A 519 -34.34 19.43 17.77
C GLU A 519 -34.44 18.14 18.61
N MET A 520 -33.50 17.20 18.45
CA MET A 520 -33.37 16.02 19.32
C MET A 520 -33.14 16.42 20.77
N GLN A 521 -32.26 17.40 21.02
CA GLN A 521 -31.98 17.95 22.35
C GLN A 521 -33.16 18.74 22.94
N SER A 522 -34.09 19.21 22.11
CA SER A 522 -35.28 19.91 22.58
C SER A 522 -36.41 18.97 23.02
N ASP A 523 -36.35 17.70 22.59
CA ASP A 523 -37.32 16.67 22.94
C ASP A 523 -36.86 15.92 24.20
N SER A 524 -37.50 16.20 25.33
CA SER A 524 -37.08 15.67 26.63
C SER A 524 -37.13 14.14 26.74
N GLU A 525 -38.01 13.48 25.97
CA GLU A 525 -38.14 12.02 25.99
C GLU A 525 -37.03 11.36 25.18
N LEU A 526 -36.79 11.86 23.95
CA LEU A 526 -35.73 11.39 23.08
C LEU A 526 -34.34 11.71 23.65
N GLN A 527 -34.12 12.95 24.10
CA GLN A 527 -32.88 13.35 24.76
C GLN A 527 -32.62 12.50 26.01
N GLY A 528 -33.63 12.30 26.87
CA GLY A 528 -33.49 11.47 28.06
C GLY A 528 -33.16 10.01 27.76
N ARG A 529 -33.58 9.47 26.61
CA ARG A 529 -33.22 8.13 26.16
C ARG A 529 -31.82 8.08 25.57
N ILE A 530 -31.44 9.04 24.73
CA ILE A 530 -30.09 9.18 24.18
C ILE A 530 -29.06 9.34 25.31
N ASP A 531 -29.31 10.22 26.28
CA ASP A 531 -28.40 10.44 27.41
C ASP A 531 -28.24 9.16 28.25
N ARG A 532 -29.34 8.40 28.45
CA ARG A 532 -29.27 7.11 29.14
C ARG A 532 -28.46 6.09 28.35
N HIS A 533 -28.64 6.04 27.03
CA HIS A 533 -27.90 5.14 26.15
C HIS A 533 -26.40 5.44 26.19
N LEU A 534 -26.02 6.71 25.93
CA LEU A 534 -24.63 7.16 25.97
C LEU A 534 -24.00 6.92 27.33
N LYS A 535 -24.75 7.09 28.43
CA LYS A 535 -24.25 6.80 29.78
C LYS A 535 -24.08 5.30 30.06
N THR A 536 -25.02 4.47 29.60
CA THR A 536 -25.03 3.02 29.88
C THR A 536 -23.97 2.28 29.06
N TYR A 537 -23.74 2.74 27.82
CA TYR A 537 -22.85 2.12 26.85
C TYR A 537 -21.61 2.97 26.54
N ALA A 538 -21.27 3.92 27.42
CA ALA A 538 -20.09 4.80 27.30
C ALA A 538 -18.78 4.01 27.14
N TRP A 539 -18.73 2.81 27.71
CA TRP A 539 -17.57 1.91 27.70
C TRP A 539 -17.29 1.28 26.33
N LEU A 540 -18.21 1.37 25.37
CA LEU A 540 -17.96 0.93 23.99
C LEU A 540 -16.85 1.79 23.36
N ASN A 541 -16.02 1.16 22.52
CA ASN A 541 -14.81 1.72 21.90
C ASN A 541 -13.61 1.95 22.83
N ILE A 542 -13.57 1.37 24.03
CA ILE A 542 -12.46 1.51 25.01
C ILE A 542 -11.77 0.16 25.26
N GLN A 543 -11.41 -0.55 24.19
CA GLN A 543 -10.74 -1.84 24.29
C GLN A 543 -9.21 -1.73 24.36
N ASN A 544 -8.59 -2.64 25.12
CA ASN A 544 -7.15 -2.64 25.41
C ASN A 544 -6.60 -1.32 25.91
N TRP A 545 -7.40 -0.62 26.72
CA TRP A 545 -7.02 0.66 27.30
C TRP A 545 -6.88 1.79 26.25
N ILE A 546 -7.24 1.54 24.98
CA ILE A 546 -7.16 2.49 23.87
C ILE A 546 -8.57 2.83 23.38
N GLY A 547 -8.78 4.08 22.97
CA GLY A 547 -9.99 4.54 22.30
C GLY A 547 -10.76 5.58 23.11
N GLU A 548 -11.91 6.00 22.58
CA GLU A 548 -12.73 7.08 23.13
C GLU A 548 -14.15 6.60 23.41
N PRO A 549 -14.77 7.00 24.54
CA PRO A 549 -16.13 6.63 24.88
C PRO A 549 -17.15 6.86 23.75
N LEU A 550 -18.24 6.10 23.75
CA LEU A 550 -19.33 6.27 22.79
C LEU A 550 -19.87 7.71 22.79
N THR A 551 -19.83 8.37 21.63
CA THR A 551 -20.36 9.72 21.42
C THR A 551 -21.70 9.70 20.69
N LEU A 552 -22.41 10.84 20.70
CA LEU A 552 -23.65 11.00 19.93
C LEU A 552 -23.41 10.80 18.43
N GLU A 553 -22.29 11.31 17.90
CA GLU A 553 -21.92 11.17 16.48
C GLU A 553 -21.77 9.69 16.10
N LYS A 554 -20.99 8.93 16.89
CA LYS A 554 -20.83 7.48 16.67
C LYS A 554 -22.15 6.73 16.79
N LEU A 555 -23.02 7.10 17.74
CA LEU A 555 -24.36 6.52 17.87
C LEU A 555 -25.23 6.79 16.62
N LEU A 556 -25.17 8.00 16.06
CA LEU A 556 -25.91 8.35 14.85
C LEU A 556 -25.37 7.59 13.63
N GLU A 557 -24.06 7.43 13.52
CA GLU A 557 -23.42 6.57 12.50
C GLU A 557 -23.95 5.13 12.62
N GLN A 558 -24.03 4.57 13.84
CA GLN A 558 -24.60 3.24 14.08
C GLN A 558 -26.00 3.08 13.50
N MET A 559 -26.86 4.09 13.66
CA MET A 559 -28.24 4.03 13.17
C MET A 559 -28.34 3.97 11.65
N THR A 560 -27.37 4.51 10.91
CA THR A 560 -27.38 4.50 9.43
C THR A 560 -27.20 3.11 8.85
N LEU A 561 -26.57 2.20 9.61
CA LEU A 561 -26.17 0.87 9.16
C LEU A 561 -27.11 -0.25 9.61
N ILE A 562 -28.01 0.02 10.56
CA ILE A 562 -28.98 -0.94 11.07
C ILE A 562 -30.04 -1.26 10.02
N THR A 563 -30.06 -2.53 9.59
CA THR A 563 -31.14 -3.18 8.84
C THR A 563 -31.89 -4.15 9.76
N SER A 564 -33.21 -4.20 9.68
CA SER A 564 -34.04 -5.08 10.52
C SER A 564 -34.06 -6.49 9.94
N HIS A 565 -33.38 -7.46 10.57
CA HIS A 565 -33.44 -8.88 10.19
C HIS A 565 -33.77 -9.78 11.38
N GLU A 566 -34.63 -10.78 11.14
CA GLU A 566 -34.94 -11.83 12.12
C GLU A 566 -33.91 -12.96 11.97
N ALA A 567 -33.26 -13.34 13.08
CA ALA A 567 -32.34 -14.47 13.11
C ALA A 567 -33.06 -15.80 12.82
N ASP A 568 -32.37 -16.73 12.16
CA ASP A 568 -32.91 -18.06 11.88
C ASP A 568 -33.27 -18.83 13.17
N PRO A 569 -34.38 -19.59 13.20
CA PRO A 569 -34.81 -20.32 14.38
C PRO A 569 -33.85 -21.46 14.74
N ILE A 570 -33.40 -21.47 16.01
CA ILE A 570 -32.55 -22.53 16.59
C ILE A 570 -33.31 -23.87 16.58
N LYS A 571 -32.65 -24.95 16.13
CA LYS A 571 -33.21 -26.30 16.07
C LYS A 571 -33.12 -27.00 17.44
N ALA A 572 -34.13 -27.82 17.74
CA ALA A 572 -34.11 -28.69 18.92
C ALA A 572 -33.01 -29.75 18.79
N ALA A 573 -32.17 -29.87 19.81
CA ALA A 573 -31.05 -30.80 19.85
C ALA A 573 -31.50 -32.29 19.86
N PRO A 574 -30.82 -33.19 19.13
CA PRO A 574 -31.07 -34.63 19.19
C PRO A 574 -30.72 -35.24 20.54
N SER A 575 -31.31 -36.42 20.84
CA SER A 575 -31.05 -37.16 22.08
C SER A 575 -29.59 -37.55 22.24
N GLY A 576 -28.98 -37.15 23.37
CA GLY A 576 -27.57 -37.33 23.68
C GLY A 576 -26.70 -36.11 23.35
N PHE A 577 -27.20 -35.16 22.55
CA PHE A 577 -26.49 -33.93 22.20
C PHE A 577 -26.90 -32.73 23.08
N GLU A 578 -28.02 -32.82 23.79
CA GLU A 578 -28.58 -31.69 24.56
C GLU A 578 -27.62 -31.15 25.62
N LYS A 579 -26.85 -32.04 26.27
CA LYS A 579 -25.86 -31.63 27.28
C LYS A 579 -24.79 -30.70 26.71
N TYR A 580 -24.37 -30.94 25.47
CA TYR A 580 -23.34 -30.12 24.81
C TYR A 580 -23.90 -28.76 24.43
N VAL A 581 -25.16 -28.70 23.99
CA VAL A 581 -25.87 -27.44 23.70
C VAL A 581 -26.04 -26.59 24.96
N HIS A 582 -26.40 -27.20 26.09
CA HIS A 582 -26.50 -26.49 27.37
C HIS A 582 -25.15 -25.95 27.86
N ILE A 583 -24.07 -26.73 27.70
CA ILE A 583 -22.72 -26.26 28.04
C ILE A 583 -22.29 -25.12 27.11
N ALA A 584 -22.57 -25.23 25.80
CA ALA A 584 -22.27 -24.20 24.81
C ALA A 584 -22.97 -22.87 25.15
N GLU A 585 -24.22 -22.92 25.62
CA GLU A 585 -24.97 -21.75 26.08
C GLU A 585 -24.27 -21.04 27.25
N ARG A 586 -23.78 -21.80 28.23
CA ARG A 586 -23.06 -21.26 29.40
C ARG A 586 -21.71 -20.67 29.04
N ILE A 587 -20.93 -21.38 28.22
CA ILE A 587 -19.63 -20.88 27.72
C ILE A 587 -19.83 -19.61 26.89
N GLY A 588 -20.85 -19.57 26.02
CA GLY A 588 -21.17 -18.39 25.21
C GLY A 588 -21.55 -17.17 26.07
N LYS A 589 -22.36 -17.36 27.11
CA LYS A 589 -22.70 -16.28 28.06
C LYS A 589 -21.46 -15.77 28.80
N LEU A 590 -20.68 -16.68 29.34
CA LEU A 590 -19.47 -16.40 30.12
C LEU A 590 -18.41 -15.64 29.29
N ARG A 591 -18.23 -16.04 28.03
CA ARG A 591 -17.30 -15.39 27.09
C ARG A 591 -17.62 -13.91 26.86
N ASN A 592 -18.88 -13.58 26.63
CA ASN A 592 -19.28 -12.20 26.37
C ASN A 592 -19.21 -11.35 27.64
N ALA A 593 -19.71 -11.87 28.76
CA ALA A 593 -19.71 -11.16 30.03
C ALA A 593 -18.30 -10.76 30.48
N GLY A 594 -17.31 -11.65 30.39
CA GLY A 594 -15.94 -11.34 30.81
C GLY A 594 -15.32 -10.14 30.08
N ILE A 595 -15.45 -10.10 28.75
CA ILE A 595 -14.91 -8.99 27.94
C ILE A 595 -15.69 -7.70 28.21
N GLU A 596 -17.03 -7.76 28.29
CA GLU A 596 -17.87 -6.61 28.59
C GLU A 596 -17.58 -6.02 29.98
N ASP A 597 -17.53 -6.86 31.01
CA ASP A 597 -17.23 -6.47 32.40
C ASP A 597 -15.84 -5.84 32.50
N PHE A 598 -14.85 -6.42 31.83
CA PHE A 598 -13.51 -5.84 31.78
C PHE A 598 -13.53 -4.46 31.10
N SER A 599 -14.22 -4.31 29.95
CA SER A 599 -14.36 -3.01 29.28
C SER A 599 -15.11 -1.96 30.11
N ILE A 600 -16.14 -2.35 30.87
CA ILE A 600 -16.86 -1.44 31.78
C ILE A 600 -15.94 -0.98 32.91
N TYR A 601 -15.22 -1.92 33.54
CA TYR A 601 -14.23 -1.61 34.56
C TYR A 601 -13.16 -0.66 34.01
N MET A 602 -12.69 -0.93 32.79
CA MET A 602 -11.71 -0.11 32.09
C MET A 602 -12.17 1.34 31.93
N HIS A 603 -13.39 1.54 31.45
CA HIS A 603 -13.99 2.86 31.34
C HIS A 603 -14.05 3.58 32.70
N ALA A 604 -14.39 2.87 33.77
CA ALA A 604 -14.46 3.43 35.11
C ALA A 604 -13.08 3.85 35.67
N VAL A 605 -12.00 3.17 35.24
CA VAL A 605 -10.62 3.45 35.68
C VAL A 605 -9.92 4.53 34.85
N MET A 606 -10.32 4.72 33.59
CA MET A 606 -9.68 5.65 32.66
C MET A 606 -9.47 7.07 33.21
N PRO A 607 -10.46 7.75 33.83
CA PRO A 607 -10.28 9.11 34.37
C PRO A 607 -9.21 9.19 35.47
N HIS A 608 -9.01 8.10 36.21
CA HIS A 608 -8.01 8.00 37.27
C HIS A 608 -6.59 7.89 36.69
N LEU A 609 -6.44 7.17 35.57
CA LEU A 609 -5.19 7.09 34.85
C LEU A 609 -4.82 8.40 34.12
N GLU A 610 -5.80 9.07 33.52
CA GLU A 610 -5.59 10.38 32.89
C GLU A 610 -5.01 11.39 33.87
N GLN A 611 -5.51 11.41 35.11
CA GLN A 611 -4.98 12.26 36.18
C GLN A 611 -3.55 11.86 36.59
N LEU A 612 -3.24 10.56 36.63
CA LEU A 612 -1.88 10.09 36.90
C LEU A 612 -0.91 10.52 35.79
N ALA A 613 -1.34 10.43 34.52
CA ALA A 613 -0.57 10.89 33.38
C ALA A 613 -0.33 12.42 33.44
N GLU A 614 -1.38 13.19 33.74
CA GLU A 614 -1.29 14.65 33.89
C GLU A 614 -0.30 15.04 35.00
N ARG A 615 -0.36 14.37 36.16
CA ARG A 615 0.58 14.59 37.28
C ARG A 615 2.02 14.26 36.91
N ALA A 616 2.24 13.25 36.08
CA ALA A 616 3.55 12.86 35.57
C ALA A 616 4.02 13.73 34.39
N GLY A 617 3.17 14.61 33.88
CA GLY A 617 3.47 15.47 32.72
C GLY A 617 3.70 14.67 31.45
N ILE A 618 2.85 13.65 31.23
CA ILE A 618 2.78 12.78 30.03
C ILE A 618 1.31 12.63 29.60
N THR A 619 1.05 12.12 28.41
CA THR A 619 -0.33 11.85 27.95
C THR A 619 -0.85 10.52 28.50
N TYR A 620 -2.17 10.32 28.49
CA TYR A 620 -2.77 9.01 28.80
C TYR A 620 -2.21 7.91 27.90
N ARG A 621 -2.03 8.17 26.59
CA ARG A 621 -1.43 7.20 25.65
C ARG A 621 0.02 6.85 26.01
N ASP A 622 0.82 7.82 26.44
CA ASP A 622 2.18 7.57 26.90
C ASP A 622 2.21 6.69 28.16
N LEU A 623 1.28 6.90 29.09
CA LEU A 623 1.15 6.07 30.30
C LEU A 623 0.91 4.59 29.94
N LEU A 624 0.19 4.29 28.86
CA LEU A 624 -0.07 2.92 28.42
C LEU A 624 1.18 2.19 27.89
N LEU A 625 2.24 2.92 27.53
CA LEU A 625 3.53 2.33 27.16
C LEU A 625 4.33 1.82 28.37
N LEU A 626 3.84 2.06 29.58
CA LEU A 626 4.39 1.54 30.82
C LEU A 626 3.56 0.37 31.33
N THR A 627 4.22 -0.66 31.89
CA THR A 627 3.53 -1.70 32.65
C THR A 627 2.96 -1.10 33.94
N PRO A 628 1.88 -1.65 34.52
CA PRO A 628 1.37 -1.18 35.80
C PRO A 628 2.47 -1.11 36.87
N LEU A 629 3.36 -2.12 36.93
CA LEU A 629 4.55 -2.17 37.80
C LEU A 629 5.48 -0.96 37.67
N GLU A 630 5.70 -0.46 36.46
CA GLU A 630 6.54 0.73 36.23
C GLU A 630 5.86 2.01 36.71
N VAL A 631 4.53 2.12 36.55
CA VAL A 631 3.74 3.25 37.06
C VAL A 631 3.81 3.34 38.59
N PHE A 632 3.91 2.22 39.31
CA PHE A 632 4.08 2.19 40.78
C PHE A 632 5.43 2.72 41.28
N SER A 633 6.48 2.57 40.49
CA SER A 633 7.86 2.75 40.96
C SER A 633 8.31 4.22 41.07
N GLY A 634 7.55 5.16 40.50
CA GLY A 634 8.00 6.54 40.31
C GLY A 634 7.26 7.59 41.12
N ASP A 635 7.68 7.79 42.38
CA ASP A 635 7.63 9.10 43.04
C ASP A 635 8.96 9.87 42.89
N SER A 636 9.98 9.28 42.25
CA SER A 636 11.24 9.95 41.90
C SER A 636 11.70 9.60 40.49
N LEU A 637 11.94 10.65 39.68
CA LEU A 637 12.51 10.66 38.31
C LEU A 637 11.50 10.50 37.15
N ALA A 638 10.72 11.56 36.89
CA ALA A 638 9.94 11.75 35.66
C ALA A 638 10.76 11.60 34.36
N THR A 639 12.09 11.73 34.45
CA THR A 639 13.03 11.55 33.33
C THR A 639 13.13 10.09 32.86
N ASP A 640 13.19 9.11 33.78
CA ASP A 640 13.33 7.67 33.43
C ASP A 640 12.08 7.13 32.72
N MET A 641 10.89 7.59 33.13
CA MET A 641 9.64 7.22 32.45
C MET A 641 9.60 7.72 31.01
N ARG A 642 10.01 8.98 30.78
CA ARG A 642 10.00 9.58 29.43
C ARG A 642 10.97 8.88 28.48
N GLU A 643 12.13 8.45 28.97
CA GLU A 643 13.08 7.67 28.17
C GLU A 643 12.51 6.29 27.80
N LYS A 644 11.88 5.57 28.74
CA LYS A 644 11.19 4.30 28.47
C LYS A 644 10.06 4.48 27.47
N ILE A 645 9.22 5.51 27.65
CA ILE A 645 8.15 5.86 26.72
C ILE A 645 8.73 6.10 25.32
N SER A 646 9.76 6.92 25.20
CA SER A 646 10.39 7.24 23.91
C SER A 646 10.94 6.01 23.19
N ARG A 647 11.60 5.09 23.91
CA ARG A 647 12.07 3.82 23.31
C ARG A 647 10.92 2.93 22.82
N ARG A 648 9.73 3.04 23.42
CA ARG A 648 8.55 2.20 23.13
C ARG A 648 7.56 2.83 22.13
N GLN A 649 7.70 4.12 21.81
CA GLN A 649 6.78 4.90 20.95
C GLN A 649 6.67 4.40 19.49
N ASN A 650 7.45 3.39 19.08
CA ASN A 650 7.41 2.75 17.76
C ASN A 650 7.19 1.22 17.83
N ASP A 651 6.38 0.74 18.79
CA ASP A 651 6.13 -0.69 19.03
C ASP A 651 7.40 -1.52 19.32
N ASN A 652 8.48 -0.85 19.75
CA ASN A 652 9.75 -1.50 20.07
C ASN A 652 9.74 -1.99 21.53
N TRP A 653 8.90 -2.99 21.78
CA TRP A 653 8.81 -3.66 23.07
C TRP A 653 8.41 -5.13 22.92
N CYS A 654 8.70 -5.92 23.95
CA CYS A 654 8.15 -7.24 24.16
C CYS A 654 7.79 -7.41 25.64
N VAL A 655 6.54 -7.76 25.92
CA VAL A 655 6.10 -8.12 27.29
C VAL A 655 6.06 -9.63 27.36
N TYR A 656 6.75 -10.21 28.33
CA TYR A 656 6.90 -11.64 28.44
C TYR A 656 6.95 -12.16 29.88
N PRO A 657 6.54 -13.41 30.10
CA PRO A 657 6.63 -14.09 31.38
C PRO A 657 8.07 -14.55 31.66
N ASN A 658 8.57 -14.26 32.84
CA ASN A 658 9.76 -14.89 33.39
C ASN A 658 9.34 -16.09 34.25
N LEU A 659 9.52 -17.29 33.69
CA LEU A 659 9.13 -18.56 34.32
C LEU A 659 9.94 -18.87 35.59
N GLU A 660 11.15 -18.32 35.73
CA GLU A 660 12.02 -18.56 36.89
C GLU A 660 11.60 -17.71 38.09
N THR A 661 11.39 -16.42 37.87
CA THR A 661 11.00 -15.46 38.91
C THR A 661 9.50 -15.44 39.17
N ARG A 662 8.72 -16.07 38.29
CA ARG A 662 7.26 -16.03 38.27
C ARG A 662 6.73 -14.58 38.18
N SER A 663 7.29 -13.77 37.30
CA SER A 663 6.89 -12.38 37.06
C SER A 663 6.68 -12.08 35.58
N VAL A 664 5.97 -10.99 35.27
CA VAL A 664 5.90 -10.44 33.91
C VAL A 664 6.94 -9.34 33.76
N GLU A 665 7.75 -9.44 32.72
CA GLU A 665 8.80 -8.50 32.37
C GLU A 665 8.48 -7.81 31.04
N ILE A 666 9.09 -6.66 30.82
CA ILE A 666 9.10 -5.96 29.54
C ILE A 666 10.54 -5.70 29.14
N THR A 667 10.85 -5.92 27.87
CA THR A 667 12.08 -5.46 27.24
C THR A 667 11.76 -4.46 26.16
N ASP A 668 12.49 -3.36 26.12
CA ASP A 668 12.55 -2.36 25.04
C ASP A 668 13.91 -2.38 24.33
N ASP A 669 14.70 -3.44 24.56
CA ASP A 669 15.97 -3.70 23.88
C ASP A 669 15.71 -4.25 22.48
N THR A 670 16.07 -3.47 21.47
CA THR A 670 15.83 -3.77 20.06
C THR A 670 16.46 -5.10 19.62
N GLU A 671 17.63 -5.47 20.15
CA GLU A 671 18.31 -6.72 19.79
C GLU A 671 17.59 -7.92 20.39
N VAL A 672 17.17 -7.82 21.66
CA VAL A 672 16.38 -8.87 22.32
C VAL A 672 15.04 -9.05 21.61
N ILE A 673 14.34 -7.96 21.28
CA ILE A 673 13.06 -7.99 20.57
C ILE A 673 13.21 -8.64 19.20
N ALA A 674 14.26 -8.28 18.44
CA ALA A 674 14.47 -8.82 17.11
C ALA A 674 14.86 -10.31 17.14
N ASN A 675 15.62 -10.77 18.15
CA ASN A 675 15.89 -12.20 18.39
C ASN A 675 14.62 -12.97 18.77
N ILE A 676 13.76 -12.40 19.63
CA ILE A 676 12.43 -12.99 19.90
C ILE A 676 11.61 -13.05 18.61
N ALA A 677 11.62 -11.99 17.80
CA ALA A 677 10.90 -11.94 16.53
C ALA A 677 11.35 -13.02 15.55
N GLU A 678 12.66 -13.19 15.35
CA GLU A 678 13.22 -14.21 14.45
C GLU A 678 12.76 -15.63 14.83
N ARG A 679 12.65 -15.91 16.13
CA ARG A 679 12.32 -17.25 16.63
C ARG A 679 10.83 -17.54 16.73
N PHE A 680 10.02 -16.52 17.01
CA PHE A 680 8.61 -16.70 17.32
C PHE A 680 7.68 -16.28 16.19
N LEU A 681 8.08 -15.35 15.31
CA LEU A 681 7.22 -14.92 14.21
C LEU A 681 6.89 -16.12 13.31
N PRO A 682 5.58 -16.39 13.07
CA PRO A 682 5.17 -17.54 12.30
C PRO A 682 5.67 -17.44 10.85
N LYS A 683 6.24 -18.53 10.33
CA LYS A 683 6.54 -18.66 8.90
C LYS A 683 5.27 -19.07 8.18
N VAL A 684 4.70 -18.15 7.40
CA VAL A 684 3.44 -18.39 6.67
C VAL A 684 3.70 -19.32 5.49
N GLU A 685 3.12 -20.53 5.54
CA GLU A 685 3.06 -21.42 4.38
C GLU A 685 1.81 -21.08 3.57
N VAL A 686 2.00 -20.53 2.37
CA VAL A 686 0.92 -20.21 1.42
C VAL A 686 0.71 -21.40 0.50
N SER A 687 -0.55 -21.75 0.22
CA SER A 687 -0.90 -22.76 -0.78
C SER A 687 -0.43 -22.34 -2.18
N GLU A 688 -0.18 -23.30 -3.07
CA GLU A 688 0.29 -23.02 -4.44
C GLU A 688 -0.67 -22.14 -5.24
N ASP A 689 -1.98 -22.17 -4.93
CA ASP A 689 -3.02 -21.35 -5.56
C ASP A 689 -3.36 -20.08 -4.76
N GLY A 690 -2.62 -19.77 -3.69
CA GLY A 690 -2.84 -18.61 -2.83
C GLY A 690 -4.11 -18.70 -1.96
N SER A 691 -4.86 -19.80 -2.02
CA SER A 691 -6.08 -19.99 -1.22
C SER A 691 -5.79 -20.19 0.27
N ILE A 692 -6.66 -19.60 1.09
CA ILE A 692 -6.57 -19.67 2.56
C ILE A 692 -7.76 -20.51 3.04
N LYS A 693 -7.50 -21.47 3.93
CA LYS A 693 -8.54 -22.30 4.55
C LYS A 693 -8.79 -21.88 5.98
N GLY A 694 -10.06 -21.91 6.37
CA GLY A 694 -10.51 -21.71 7.74
C GLY A 694 -11.75 -22.54 8.05
N GLN A 695 -12.38 -22.24 9.19
CA GLN A 695 -13.63 -22.85 9.64
C GLN A 695 -14.82 -21.97 9.26
N VAL A 696 -16.00 -22.58 9.09
CA VAL A 696 -17.22 -21.85 8.75
C VAL A 696 -17.83 -21.21 10.00
N GLY A 697 -17.81 -19.88 10.07
CA GLY A 697 -18.53 -19.10 11.10
C GLY A 697 -20.02 -18.96 10.78
N ASN A 698 -20.32 -18.55 9.53
CA ASN A 698 -21.66 -18.46 8.95
C ASN A 698 -21.59 -18.73 7.44
N LYS A 699 -22.59 -19.43 6.88
CA LYS A 699 -22.60 -19.87 5.47
C LYS A 699 -22.84 -18.73 4.48
N GLY A 700 -22.58 -19.02 3.21
CA GLY A 700 -22.80 -18.12 2.08
C GLY A 700 -21.52 -17.81 1.31
N LYS A 701 -21.67 -17.03 0.24
CA LYS A 701 -20.55 -16.61 -0.61
C LYS A 701 -20.61 -15.12 -0.88
N ALA A 702 -19.45 -14.49 -0.92
CA ALA A 702 -19.33 -13.10 -1.36
C ALA A 702 -17.99 -12.85 -2.06
N ILE A 703 -17.96 -11.81 -2.88
CA ILE A 703 -16.77 -11.31 -3.55
C ILE A 703 -16.64 -9.83 -3.22
N GLY A 704 -15.44 -9.40 -2.84
CA GLY A 704 -15.17 -8.00 -2.56
C GLY A 704 -13.69 -7.74 -2.34
N PRO A 705 -13.29 -6.45 -2.31
CA PRO A 705 -11.92 -6.06 -2.00
C PRO A 705 -11.65 -6.26 -0.51
N VAL A 706 -10.45 -6.73 -0.18
CA VAL A 706 -10.00 -6.94 1.20
C VAL A 706 -9.76 -5.60 1.89
N ARG A 707 -10.20 -5.51 3.15
CA ARG A 707 -9.76 -4.50 4.11
C ARG A 707 -9.21 -5.19 5.35
N VAL A 708 -7.91 -5.05 5.56
CA VAL A 708 -7.20 -5.57 6.73
C VAL A 708 -7.32 -4.56 7.87
N ILE A 709 -8.09 -4.95 8.90
CA ILE A 709 -8.39 -4.13 10.08
C ILE A 709 -7.72 -4.77 11.28
N ILE A 710 -6.65 -4.18 11.81
CA ILE A 710 -5.90 -4.71 12.97
C ILE A 710 -6.31 -4.00 14.26
N ALA A 711 -6.61 -2.70 14.18
CA ALA A 711 -7.01 -1.88 15.33
C ALA A 711 -8.17 -0.93 14.98
N THR A 712 -8.73 -0.27 15.99
CA THR A 712 -9.79 0.74 15.82
C THR A 712 -9.37 1.88 14.91
N ASP A 713 -8.08 2.22 14.89
CA ASP A 713 -7.54 3.25 14.01
C ASP A 713 -7.69 2.89 12.53
N ASP A 714 -7.81 1.61 12.17
CA ASP A 714 -8.02 1.15 10.79
C ASP A 714 -9.50 1.21 10.34
N PHE A 715 -10.45 1.48 11.25
CA PHE A 715 -11.89 1.38 10.95
C PHE A 715 -12.30 2.27 9.77
N HIS A 716 -11.62 3.41 9.60
CA HIS A 716 -11.83 4.34 8.50
C HIS A 716 -11.57 3.74 7.10
N LYS A 717 -10.92 2.57 6.99
CA LYS A 717 -10.66 1.89 5.71
C LYS A 717 -11.89 1.20 5.13
N MET A 718 -12.86 0.84 5.96
CA MET A 718 -13.94 -0.05 5.56
C MET A 718 -15.03 0.66 4.76
N ARG A 719 -15.53 0.04 3.69
CA ARG A 719 -16.65 0.52 2.87
C ARG A 719 -17.71 -0.57 2.67
N PRO A 720 -18.97 -0.21 2.39
CA PRO A 720 -20.00 -1.18 2.06
C PRO A 720 -19.61 -2.04 0.85
N GLY A 721 -19.65 -3.37 1.01
CA GLY A 721 -19.27 -4.32 -0.05
C GLY A 721 -17.85 -4.86 0.04
N ASP A 722 -17.02 -4.34 0.94
CA ASP A 722 -15.67 -4.83 1.19
C ASP A 722 -15.67 -6.15 1.99
N VAL A 723 -14.59 -6.93 1.92
CA VAL A 723 -14.35 -8.10 2.78
C VAL A 723 -13.54 -7.67 3.99
N LEU A 724 -14.12 -7.79 5.18
CA LEU A 724 -13.44 -7.50 6.44
C LEU A 724 -12.47 -8.64 6.76
N VAL A 725 -11.18 -8.36 6.77
CA VAL A 725 -10.13 -9.30 7.19
C VAL A 725 -9.50 -8.78 8.47
N THR A 726 -9.59 -9.53 9.56
CA THR A 726 -9.11 -9.07 10.88
C THR A 726 -8.64 -10.24 11.75
N PRO A 727 -7.70 -10.07 12.69
CA PRO A 727 -7.25 -11.21 13.48
C PRO A 727 -8.36 -11.82 14.33
N MET A 728 -9.18 -10.96 14.94
CA MET A 728 -10.38 -11.29 15.69
C MET A 728 -11.29 -10.06 15.77
N THR A 729 -12.60 -10.26 15.70
CA THR A 729 -13.57 -9.17 15.89
C THR A 729 -13.85 -8.93 17.37
N THR A 730 -14.17 -7.70 17.72
CA THR A 730 -14.63 -7.30 19.05
C THR A 730 -15.97 -6.54 18.94
N PRO A 731 -16.65 -6.19 20.05
CA PRO A 731 -17.92 -5.47 20.00
C PRO A 731 -17.90 -4.20 19.14
N ASP A 732 -16.77 -3.51 19.06
CA ASP A 732 -16.61 -2.28 18.27
C ASP A 732 -16.70 -2.56 16.75
N PHE A 733 -16.42 -3.80 16.32
CA PHE A 733 -16.45 -4.19 14.91
C PHE A 733 -17.85 -4.41 14.36
N VAL A 734 -18.90 -4.41 15.20
CA VAL A 734 -20.28 -4.69 14.77
C VAL A 734 -20.68 -3.81 13.57
N LEU A 735 -20.25 -2.54 13.55
CA LEU A 735 -20.50 -1.62 12.44
C LEU A 735 -19.82 -2.03 11.14
N LEU A 736 -18.54 -2.40 11.22
CA LEU A 736 -17.77 -2.87 10.08
C LEU A 736 -18.33 -4.18 9.52
N MET A 737 -18.73 -5.08 10.42
CA MET A 737 -19.33 -6.37 10.08
C MET A 737 -20.66 -6.21 9.34
N GLN A 738 -21.45 -5.18 9.66
CA GLN A 738 -22.67 -4.84 8.92
C GLN A 738 -22.37 -4.37 7.49
N GLN A 739 -21.33 -3.53 7.32
CA GLN A 739 -20.89 -3.02 6.02
C GLN A 739 -20.25 -4.11 5.14
N ALA A 740 -19.61 -5.10 5.76
CA ALA A 740 -18.86 -6.13 5.06
C ALA A 740 -19.75 -7.00 4.15
N ALA A 741 -19.23 -7.36 2.99
CA ALA A 741 -19.78 -8.41 2.13
C ALA A 741 -19.50 -9.80 2.69
N ALA A 742 -18.34 -10.00 3.32
CA ALA A 742 -17.96 -11.18 4.08
C ALA A 742 -16.94 -10.84 5.17
N ILE A 743 -16.83 -11.72 6.17
CA ILE A 743 -15.94 -11.57 7.33
C ILE A 743 -14.94 -12.70 7.35
N VAL A 744 -13.65 -12.39 7.43
CA VAL A 744 -12.56 -13.36 7.52
C VAL A 744 -11.75 -13.06 8.78
N THR A 745 -11.56 -14.07 9.64
CA THR A 745 -10.70 -13.92 10.82
C THR A 745 -9.58 -14.94 10.91
N ASP A 746 -8.41 -14.52 11.41
CA ASP A 746 -7.27 -15.41 11.66
C ASP A 746 -7.57 -16.39 12.79
N MET A 747 -8.35 -15.94 13.76
CA MET A 747 -8.72 -16.71 14.95
C MET A 747 -10.22 -16.75 15.17
N GLY A 748 -10.65 -17.79 15.87
CA GLY A 748 -11.97 -17.85 16.46
C GLY A 748 -12.60 -19.22 16.33
N GLY A 749 -13.27 -19.64 17.39
CA GLY A 749 -14.13 -20.81 17.41
C GLY A 749 -15.57 -20.54 16.97
N LEU A 750 -16.39 -21.59 16.88
CA LEU A 750 -17.82 -21.53 16.52
C LEU A 750 -18.66 -20.63 17.45
N LEU A 751 -18.18 -20.40 18.67
CA LEU A 751 -18.77 -19.54 19.70
C LEU A 751 -18.11 -18.15 19.77
N CYS A 752 -17.32 -17.76 18.77
CA CYS A 752 -16.64 -16.46 18.77
C CYS A 752 -17.55 -15.30 18.38
N HIS A 753 -17.15 -14.09 18.78
CA HIS A 753 -17.86 -12.87 18.44
C HIS A 753 -18.13 -12.78 16.94
N ALA A 754 -17.11 -13.04 16.10
CA ALA A 754 -17.24 -13.02 14.65
C ALA A 754 -18.30 -14.02 14.15
N ALA A 755 -18.30 -15.24 14.68
CA ALA A 755 -19.22 -16.30 14.29
C ALA A 755 -20.65 -16.06 14.78
N ILE A 756 -20.83 -15.51 15.99
CA ILE A 756 -22.15 -15.18 16.55
C ILE A 756 -22.76 -14.01 15.78
N VAL A 757 -22.05 -12.89 15.69
CA VAL A 757 -22.57 -11.66 15.06
C VAL A 757 -22.74 -11.85 13.56
N SER A 758 -21.88 -12.60 12.86
CA SER A 758 -22.08 -12.87 11.43
C SER A 758 -23.36 -13.68 11.15
N ARG A 759 -23.80 -14.56 12.06
CA ARG A 759 -25.09 -15.27 11.95
C ARG A 759 -26.26 -14.33 12.16
N GLU A 760 -26.18 -13.45 13.14
CA GLU A 760 -27.20 -12.42 13.39
C GLU A 760 -27.35 -11.46 12.20
N LEU A 761 -26.23 -11.10 11.58
CA LEU A 761 -26.18 -10.23 10.39
C LEU A 761 -26.40 -10.98 9.06
N ASN A 762 -26.48 -12.31 9.09
CA ASN A 762 -26.53 -13.19 7.92
C ASN A 762 -25.44 -12.88 6.86
N LYS A 763 -24.18 -12.74 7.31
CA LYS A 763 -23.02 -12.47 6.45
C LYS A 763 -22.12 -13.71 6.33
N PRO A 764 -21.61 -14.06 5.14
CA PRO A 764 -20.62 -15.12 4.99
C PRO A 764 -19.41 -14.88 5.89
N CYS A 765 -19.01 -15.89 6.66
CA CYS A 765 -17.92 -15.75 7.63
C CYS A 765 -17.01 -16.98 7.67
N VAL A 766 -15.72 -16.77 7.46
CA VAL A 766 -14.66 -17.77 7.60
C VAL A 766 -13.75 -17.36 8.76
N ILE A 767 -13.66 -18.19 9.78
CA ILE A 767 -12.85 -17.93 10.99
C ILE A 767 -11.67 -18.90 11.04
N ASP A 768 -10.73 -18.66 11.95
CA ASP A 768 -9.59 -19.57 12.19
C ASP A 768 -8.69 -19.82 10.96
N THR A 769 -8.53 -18.81 10.11
CA THR A 769 -7.68 -18.87 8.90
C THR A 769 -6.17 -18.84 9.21
N LYS A 770 -5.81 -18.61 10.48
CA LYS A 770 -4.46 -18.50 11.04
C LYS A 770 -3.65 -17.28 10.58
N PHE A 771 -3.62 -17.00 9.28
CA PHE A 771 -2.70 -16.04 8.68
C PHE A 771 -3.31 -15.18 7.56
N ALA A 772 -4.64 -15.06 7.45
CA ALA A 772 -5.26 -14.27 6.40
C ALA A 772 -4.83 -12.80 6.43
N THR A 773 -4.68 -12.20 7.61
CA THR A 773 -4.20 -10.80 7.74
C THR A 773 -2.75 -10.59 7.30
N GLN A 774 -1.97 -11.68 7.22
CA GLN A 774 -0.56 -11.65 6.83
C GLN A 774 -0.37 -11.98 5.34
N ILE A 775 -1.33 -12.70 4.74
CA ILE A 775 -1.31 -13.10 3.33
C ILE A 775 -2.00 -12.06 2.45
N LEU A 776 -3.20 -11.62 2.86
CA LEU A 776 -4.02 -10.70 2.09
C LEU A 776 -3.65 -9.24 2.39
N ARG A 777 -3.76 -8.38 1.38
CA ARG A 777 -3.46 -6.95 1.46
C ARG A 777 -4.70 -6.12 1.21
N ASP A 778 -4.69 -4.89 1.73
CA ASP A 778 -5.74 -3.90 1.45
C ASP A 778 -5.92 -3.73 -0.07
N GLY A 779 -7.15 -3.92 -0.55
CA GLY A 779 -7.53 -3.83 -1.96
C GLY A 779 -7.50 -5.15 -2.73
N ASP A 780 -6.94 -6.24 -2.18
CA ASP A 780 -6.93 -7.54 -2.87
C ASP A 780 -8.36 -8.02 -3.14
N MET A 781 -8.66 -8.41 -4.37
CA MET A 781 -9.95 -9.01 -4.70
C MET A 781 -9.97 -10.49 -4.32
N VAL A 782 -10.90 -10.85 -3.43
CA VAL A 782 -11.07 -12.23 -2.97
C VAL A 782 -12.49 -12.73 -3.15
N GLU A 783 -12.62 -14.03 -3.41
CA GLU A 783 -13.85 -14.78 -3.18
C GLU A 783 -13.79 -15.40 -1.78
N VAL A 784 -14.81 -15.14 -0.97
CA VAL A 784 -15.03 -15.84 0.30
C VAL A 784 -16.12 -16.88 0.08
N ASP A 785 -15.73 -18.15 0.01
CA ASP A 785 -16.61 -19.31 -0.08
C ASP A 785 -16.77 -19.91 1.32
N ALA A 786 -17.64 -19.30 2.13
CA ALA A 786 -17.88 -19.75 3.50
C ALA A 786 -18.65 -21.07 3.55
N ASP A 787 -19.30 -21.52 2.47
CA ASP A 787 -19.88 -22.86 2.41
C ASP A 787 -18.83 -23.95 2.54
N ASN A 788 -17.60 -23.68 2.06
CA ASN A 788 -16.47 -24.60 2.09
C ASN A 788 -15.32 -24.15 3.00
N GLY A 789 -15.44 -22.99 3.66
CA GLY A 789 -14.40 -22.43 4.52
C GLY A 789 -13.14 -22.01 3.77
N VAL A 790 -13.27 -21.51 2.54
CA VAL A 790 -12.13 -21.14 1.68
C VAL A 790 -12.19 -19.67 1.27
N VAL A 791 -11.05 -18.99 1.31
CA VAL A 791 -10.84 -17.64 0.76
C VAL A 791 -9.85 -17.74 -0.40
N ARG A 792 -10.23 -17.26 -1.60
CA ARG A 792 -9.41 -17.38 -2.82
C ARG A 792 -9.05 -16.00 -3.37
N PRO A 793 -7.75 -15.70 -3.58
CA PRO A 793 -7.33 -14.55 -4.36
C PRO A 793 -7.76 -14.72 -5.82
N LEU A 794 -8.47 -13.74 -6.37
CA LEU A 794 -8.99 -13.84 -7.75
C LEU A 794 -7.94 -13.51 -8.83
N ILE A 795 -6.71 -13.18 -8.41
CA ILE A 795 -5.58 -12.87 -9.30
C ILE A 795 -5.14 -14.10 -10.12
N ASN A 796 -5.24 -15.30 -9.56
CA ASN A 796 -4.75 -16.52 -10.21
C ASN A 796 -5.57 -16.95 -11.44
N GLU A 797 -6.87 -16.63 -11.51
CA GLU A 797 -7.70 -16.96 -12.67
C GLU A 797 -7.22 -16.24 -13.95
N ILE A 798 -6.73 -15.02 -13.83
CA ILE A 798 -6.29 -14.18 -14.96
C ILE A 798 -5.06 -14.77 -15.64
N THR A 799 -4.16 -15.36 -14.86
CA THR A 799 -2.90 -15.91 -15.37
C THR A 799 -3.08 -17.23 -16.13
N THR A 800 -4.25 -17.85 -16.05
CA THR A 800 -4.55 -19.17 -16.66
C THR A 800 -5.33 -19.10 -17.98
N ILE A 801 -5.78 -17.90 -18.39
CA ILE A 801 -6.53 -17.70 -19.63
C ILE A 801 -5.59 -17.66 -20.84
N ASP A 802 -6.01 -18.26 -21.96
CA ASP A 802 -5.35 -18.16 -23.26
C ASP A 802 -5.72 -16.83 -23.92
N TRP A 803 -4.78 -15.87 -23.85
CA TRP A 803 -4.97 -14.49 -24.28
C TRP A 803 -4.49 -14.30 -25.72
N GLU A 804 -5.37 -13.85 -26.62
CA GLU A 804 -4.96 -13.39 -27.96
C GLU A 804 -4.63 -11.89 -27.88
N LEU A 805 -3.46 -11.49 -28.36
CA LEU A 805 -3.07 -10.09 -28.38
C LEU A 805 -3.96 -9.30 -29.34
N TRP A 806 -4.51 -8.23 -28.80
CA TRP A 806 -5.07 -7.15 -29.58
C TRP A 806 -4.51 -5.82 -29.07
N ILE A 807 -3.24 -5.56 -29.40
CA ILE A 807 -2.49 -4.41 -28.88
C ILE A 807 -3.10 -3.11 -29.41
N ARG A 808 -3.88 -2.45 -28.57
CA ARG A 808 -4.32 -1.08 -28.79
C ARG A 808 -3.50 -0.12 -27.93
N ARG A 809 -2.34 0.30 -28.42
CA ARG A 809 -1.49 1.28 -27.74
C ARG A 809 -2.17 2.66 -27.79
N GLN A 810 -2.90 3.00 -26.73
CA GLN A 810 -3.56 4.29 -26.55
C GLN A 810 -3.41 4.73 -25.10
N ASP A 811 -3.13 6.00 -24.85
CA ASP A 811 -3.24 6.58 -23.51
C ASP A 811 -4.73 6.84 -23.20
N GLN A 812 -5.43 5.80 -22.74
CA GLN A 812 -6.82 5.88 -22.31
C GLN A 812 -6.87 5.66 -20.80
N PRO A 813 -7.39 6.63 -20.04
CA PRO A 813 -7.49 6.49 -18.60
C PRO A 813 -8.75 5.66 -18.22
N PRO A 814 -8.80 5.08 -17.00
CA PRO A 814 -9.89 4.24 -16.50
C PRO A 814 -11.32 4.76 -16.77
N PHE A 815 -11.53 6.07 -16.72
CA PHE A 815 -12.80 6.71 -17.04
C PHE A 815 -13.24 6.41 -18.47
N LEU A 816 -12.36 6.59 -19.45
CA LEU A 816 -12.67 6.32 -20.85
C LEU A 816 -12.85 4.82 -21.08
N ILE A 817 -12.01 3.98 -20.48
CA ILE A 817 -12.14 2.51 -20.49
C ILE A 817 -13.54 2.08 -20.03
N SER A 818 -13.96 2.52 -18.84
CA SER A 818 -15.26 2.17 -18.25
C SER A 818 -16.46 2.72 -19.03
N LEU A 819 -16.25 3.75 -19.86
CA LEU A 819 -17.27 4.28 -20.76
C LEU A 819 -17.40 3.45 -22.05
N TRP A 820 -16.28 2.95 -22.58
CA TRP A 820 -16.26 2.21 -23.85
C TRP A 820 -16.61 0.73 -23.70
N MET A 821 -16.21 0.08 -22.61
CA MET A 821 -16.40 -1.37 -22.42
C MET A 821 -17.88 -1.79 -22.30
N PRO A 822 -18.77 -1.03 -21.64
CA PRO A 822 -20.21 -1.30 -21.67
C PRO A 822 -20.85 -1.20 -23.07
N MET A 823 -20.25 -0.47 -24.01
CA MET A 823 -20.71 -0.47 -25.42
C MET A 823 -20.46 -1.82 -26.09
N GLU A 824 -19.34 -2.46 -25.73
CA GLU A 824 -18.86 -3.72 -26.27
C GLU A 824 -19.52 -4.94 -25.60
N GLY A 825 -20.02 -4.79 -24.37
CA GLY A 825 -20.75 -5.82 -23.62
C GLY A 825 -22.29 -5.74 -23.77
N PRO A 826 -23.03 -5.12 -22.83
CA PRO A 826 -24.50 -5.10 -22.81
C PRO A 826 -25.18 -4.63 -24.11
N MET A 827 -24.64 -3.61 -24.77
CA MET A 827 -25.26 -3.04 -25.96
C MET A 827 -25.03 -3.91 -27.21
N MET A 828 -23.88 -4.57 -27.34
CA MET A 828 -23.66 -5.61 -28.34
C MET A 828 -24.45 -6.88 -28.01
N ALA A 829 -24.43 -7.35 -26.76
CA ALA A 829 -25.15 -8.54 -26.33
C ALA A 829 -26.66 -8.43 -26.58
N SER A 830 -27.25 -7.24 -26.34
CA SER A 830 -28.68 -6.98 -26.60
C SER A 830 -29.07 -6.90 -28.08
N ARG A 831 -28.12 -6.60 -28.98
CA ARG A 831 -28.40 -6.36 -30.41
C ARG A 831 -27.90 -7.45 -31.36
N ILE A 832 -26.78 -8.08 -31.02
CA ILE A 832 -25.99 -9.00 -31.86
C ILE A 832 -25.84 -10.38 -31.17
N GLY A 833 -26.00 -10.44 -29.85
CA GLY A 833 -25.80 -11.65 -29.05
C GLY A 833 -24.35 -11.89 -28.67
N GLY A 834 -24.10 -12.30 -27.43
CA GLY A 834 -22.75 -12.48 -26.86
C GLY A 834 -22.15 -11.17 -26.35
N GLY A 835 -21.59 -11.20 -25.13
CA GLY A 835 -20.81 -10.13 -24.52
C GLY A 835 -19.47 -10.69 -24.07
N PHE A 836 -18.48 -9.81 -23.87
CA PHE A 836 -17.17 -10.20 -23.35
C PHE A 836 -17.29 -10.58 -21.88
N THR A 837 -16.71 -11.72 -21.51
CA THR A 837 -16.64 -12.15 -20.11
C THR A 837 -15.25 -11.93 -19.52
N LYS A 838 -14.22 -11.90 -20.37
CA LYS A 838 -12.80 -11.82 -19.98
C LYS A 838 -12.04 -10.83 -20.86
N GLN A 839 -11.81 -9.64 -20.33
CA GLN A 839 -10.99 -8.60 -20.96
C GLN A 839 -10.04 -8.00 -19.94
N LEU A 840 -8.77 -7.96 -20.30
CA LEU A 840 -7.68 -7.43 -19.48
C LEU A 840 -7.10 -6.21 -20.20
N CYS A 841 -6.80 -5.18 -19.43
CA CYS A 841 -6.17 -3.97 -19.90
C CYS A 841 -5.02 -3.66 -18.94
N LEU A 842 -3.82 -3.54 -19.46
CA LEU A 842 -2.60 -3.37 -18.68
C LEU A 842 -2.04 -1.98 -18.93
N ARG A 843 -2.02 -1.12 -17.91
CA ARG A 843 -1.44 0.23 -17.97
C ARG A 843 -0.08 0.23 -17.26
N TYR A 844 0.98 0.51 -18.01
CA TYR A 844 2.35 0.47 -17.50
C TYR A 844 3.22 1.50 -18.22
N ALA A 845 3.82 2.44 -17.47
CA ALA A 845 4.80 3.40 -17.98
C ALA A 845 4.35 4.08 -19.30
N ASP A 846 3.16 4.70 -19.25
CA ASP A 846 2.46 5.40 -20.34
C ASP A 846 1.88 4.52 -21.46
N ASP A 847 2.05 3.19 -21.39
CA ASP A 847 1.48 2.25 -22.34
C ASP A 847 0.22 1.58 -21.80
N THR A 848 -0.88 1.61 -22.56
CA THR A 848 -2.06 0.77 -22.28
C THR A 848 -2.13 -0.36 -23.30
N LEU A 849 -2.15 -1.61 -22.81
CA LEU A 849 -2.26 -2.83 -23.60
C LEU A 849 -3.62 -3.46 -23.39
N TRP A 850 -4.38 -3.60 -24.47
CA TRP A 850 -5.66 -4.30 -24.46
C TRP A 850 -5.48 -5.77 -24.82
N ILE A 851 -6.14 -6.64 -24.07
CA ILE A 851 -5.94 -8.08 -24.15
C ILE A 851 -7.30 -8.74 -23.99
N ARG A 852 -7.65 -9.61 -24.92
CA ARG A 852 -8.94 -10.29 -24.94
C ARG A 852 -8.72 -11.80 -25.01
N SER A 853 -9.61 -12.57 -24.39
CA SER A 853 -9.58 -14.02 -24.56
C SER A 853 -9.80 -14.39 -26.03
N SER A 854 -8.97 -15.28 -26.58
CA SER A 854 -9.06 -15.81 -27.93
C SER A 854 -10.45 -16.40 -28.24
N SER A 855 -11.05 -17.06 -27.25
CA SER A 855 -12.38 -17.68 -27.38
C SER A 855 -13.47 -16.63 -27.51
N ASP A 856 -13.42 -15.59 -26.69
CA ASP A 856 -14.43 -14.53 -26.63
C ASP A 856 -14.42 -13.72 -27.93
N MET A 857 -13.23 -13.45 -28.47
CA MET A 857 -13.06 -12.71 -29.73
C MET A 857 -13.60 -13.50 -30.94
N LYS A 858 -13.25 -14.80 -31.05
CA LYS A 858 -13.77 -15.66 -32.13
C LYS A 858 -15.28 -15.78 -32.07
N GLN A 859 -15.84 -15.89 -30.86
CA GLN A 859 -17.28 -15.99 -30.68
C GLN A 859 -17.99 -14.67 -31.05
N LEU A 860 -17.46 -13.52 -30.62
CA LEU A 860 -18.02 -12.22 -30.99
C LEU A 860 -18.01 -12.01 -32.50
N MET A 861 -16.86 -12.23 -33.17
CA MET A 861 -16.75 -12.03 -34.61
C MET A 861 -17.69 -12.93 -35.39
N ARG A 862 -17.92 -14.16 -34.92
CA ARG A 862 -18.95 -15.05 -35.47
C ARG A 862 -20.35 -14.45 -35.32
N ASN A 863 -20.72 -14.00 -34.12
CA ASN A 863 -22.03 -13.42 -33.86
C ASN A 863 -22.29 -12.17 -34.73
N ILE A 864 -21.28 -11.30 -34.89
CA ILE A 864 -21.35 -10.11 -35.75
C ILE A 864 -21.57 -10.50 -37.21
N ARG A 865 -20.86 -11.51 -37.73
CA ARG A 865 -21.07 -11.99 -39.10
C ARG A 865 -22.45 -12.59 -39.31
N GLU A 866 -22.90 -13.43 -38.39
CA GLU A 866 -24.25 -14.03 -38.45
C GLU A 866 -25.33 -12.95 -38.42
N PHE A 867 -25.18 -11.95 -37.54
CA PHE A 867 -26.07 -10.80 -37.47
C PHE A 867 -26.13 -10.05 -38.79
N LEU A 868 -24.99 -9.69 -39.37
CA LEU A 868 -24.91 -8.94 -40.64
C LEU A 868 -25.45 -9.75 -41.83
N ALA A 869 -25.11 -11.04 -41.90
CA ALA A 869 -25.58 -11.94 -42.97
C ALA A 869 -27.10 -12.18 -42.89
N GLY A 870 -27.68 -12.13 -41.69
CA GLY A 870 -29.12 -12.24 -41.46
C GLY A 870 -29.92 -10.96 -41.78
N GLN A 871 -29.27 -9.82 -42.02
CA GLN A 871 -29.98 -8.58 -42.33
C GLN A 871 -30.39 -8.50 -43.80
N SER A 872 -31.65 -8.13 -44.05
CA SER A 872 -32.09 -7.73 -45.39
C SER A 872 -31.44 -6.41 -45.82
N SER A 873 -31.31 -6.16 -47.14
CA SER A 873 -30.79 -4.89 -47.66
C SER A 873 -31.55 -3.66 -47.15
N GLY A 874 -32.87 -3.80 -46.88
CA GLY A 874 -33.69 -2.75 -46.26
C GLY A 874 -33.41 -2.51 -44.76
N ALA A 875 -33.09 -3.57 -44.01
CA ALA A 875 -32.69 -3.45 -42.60
C ALA A 875 -31.31 -2.78 -42.47
N LEU A 876 -30.35 -3.15 -43.33
CA LEU A 876 -29.04 -2.49 -43.40
C LEU A 876 -29.19 -1.01 -43.76
N ALA A 877 -30.03 -0.67 -44.75
CA ALA A 877 -30.29 0.73 -45.10
C ALA A 877 -30.86 1.53 -43.92
N THR A 878 -31.74 0.93 -43.11
CA THR A 878 -32.33 1.57 -41.92
C THR A 878 -31.28 1.78 -40.81
N LEU A 879 -30.41 0.80 -40.60
CA LEU A 879 -29.30 0.90 -39.65
C LEU A 879 -28.35 2.04 -40.01
N PHE A 880 -27.93 2.12 -41.28
CA PHE A 880 -27.07 3.19 -41.76
C PHE A 880 -27.78 4.56 -41.76
N ALA A 881 -29.06 4.62 -42.09
CA ALA A 881 -29.84 5.86 -41.99
C ALA A 881 -29.97 6.38 -40.54
N THR A 882 -30.08 5.45 -39.58
CA THR A 882 -30.09 5.80 -38.14
C THR A 882 -28.74 6.38 -37.73
N ALA A 883 -27.64 5.75 -38.15
CA ALA A 883 -26.30 6.22 -37.87
C ALA A 883 -26.01 7.58 -38.53
N ASP A 884 -26.45 7.79 -39.77
CA ASP A 884 -26.40 9.09 -40.47
C ASP A 884 -27.16 10.16 -39.69
N THR A 885 -28.38 9.86 -39.23
CA THR A 885 -29.18 10.80 -38.44
C THR A 885 -28.48 11.20 -37.13
N ILE A 886 -27.89 10.23 -36.43
CA ILE A 886 -27.11 10.49 -35.21
C ILE A 886 -25.89 11.35 -35.53
N ALA A 887 -25.18 11.06 -36.61
CA ALA A 887 -24.03 11.85 -37.05
C ALA A 887 -24.41 13.29 -37.41
N GLU A 888 -25.54 13.51 -38.09
CA GLU A 888 -26.04 14.84 -38.44
C GLU A 888 -26.45 15.67 -37.21
N GLN A 889 -27.00 15.03 -36.18
CA GLN A 889 -27.42 15.69 -34.94
C GLN A 889 -26.27 15.97 -33.97
N THR A 890 -25.17 15.23 -34.08
CA THR A 890 -24.04 15.29 -33.12
C THR A 890 -23.40 16.68 -33.00
N PRO A 891 -23.14 17.44 -34.09
CA PRO A 891 -22.62 18.80 -34.00
C PRO A 891 -23.49 19.76 -33.18
N GLU A 892 -24.82 19.67 -33.29
CA GLU A 892 -25.72 20.53 -32.54
C GLU A 892 -25.79 20.11 -31.07
N PHE A 893 -25.83 18.81 -30.79
CA PHE A 893 -25.70 18.28 -29.42
C PHE A 893 -24.44 18.80 -28.72
N MET A 894 -23.28 18.76 -29.39
CA MET A 894 -22.03 19.25 -28.80
C MET A 894 -22.07 20.77 -28.53
N LYS A 895 -22.64 21.56 -29.45
CA LYS A 895 -22.83 23.01 -29.23
C LYS A 895 -23.78 23.30 -28.06
N GLU A 896 -24.82 22.49 -27.92
CA GLU A 896 -25.78 22.61 -26.82
C GLU A 896 -25.09 22.33 -25.48
N VAL A 897 -24.41 21.19 -25.38
CA VAL A 897 -23.67 20.81 -24.17
C VAL A 897 -22.65 21.87 -23.81
N GLN A 898 -21.90 22.42 -24.78
CA GLN A 898 -20.93 23.51 -24.56
C GLN A 898 -21.51 24.75 -23.87
N ARG A 899 -22.83 24.98 -23.94
CA ARG A 899 -23.52 26.10 -23.26
C ARG A 899 -24.04 25.74 -21.87
N TYR A 900 -23.98 24.47 -21.46
CA TYR A 900 -24.48 24.04 -20.15
C TYR A 900 -23.61 24.61 -19.03
N PRO A 901 -24.23 25.13 -17.95
CA PRO A 901 -23.51 25.45 -16.72
C PRO A 901 -23.05 24.15 -16.04
N GLU A 902 -22.06 24.24 -15.14
CA GLU A 902 -21.43 23.09 -14.50
C GLU A 902 -22.44 22.24 -13.71
N GLU A 903 -23.40 22.87 -13.05
CA GLU A 903 -24.44 22.17 -12.27
C GLU A 903 -25.32 21.30 -13.17
N LYS A 904 -25.63 21.78 -14.39
CA LYS A 904 -26.42 21.04 -15.36
C LYS A 904 -25.67 19.85 -15.95
N LEU A 905 -24.34 19.94 -16.11
CA LEU A 905 -23.52 18.82 -16.56
C LEU A 905 -23.58 17.64 -15.58
N LEU A 906 -23.67 17.93 -14.28
CA LEU A 906 -23.74 16.92 -13.23
C LEU A 906 -25.18 16.43 -13.00
N SER A 907 -26.19 17.30 -13.10
CA SER A 907 -27.60 16.87 -12.99
C SER A 907 -28.03 15.96 -14.14
N ASP A 908 -27.54 16.24 -15.35
CA ASP A 908 -27.87 15.48 -16.56
C ASP A 908 -26.84 14.39 -16.87
N PHE A 909 -25.94 14.06 -15.93
CA PHE A 909 -24.80 13.16 -16.13
C PHE A 909 -25.20 11.86 -16.82
N GLU A 910 -26.21 11.14 -16.32
CA GLU A 910 -26.64 9.87 -16.91
C GLU A 910 -27.12 10.00 -18.36
N SER A 911 -27.86 11.07 -18.66
CA SER A 911 -28.36 11.34 -20.01
C SER A 911 -27.21 11.67 -20.97
N LEU A 912 -26.25 12.47 -20.50
CA LEU A 912 -25.06 12.86 -21.27
C LEU A 912 -24.18 11.64 -21.56
N ILE A 913 -23.84 10.84 -20.53
CA ILE A 913 -23.03 9.63 -20.68
C ILE A 913 -23.71 8.66 -21.65
N LYS A 914 -25.02 8.41 -21.50
CA LYS A 914 -25.78 7.56 -22.42
C LYS A 914 -25.72 8.04 -23.87
N ARG A 915 -25.83 9.36 -24.10
CA ARG A 915 -25.76 9.93 -25.45
C ARG A 915 -24.36 9.86 -26.05
N VAL A 916 -23.31 10.08 -25.26
CA VAL A 916 -21.91 9.92 -25.70
C VAL A 916 -21.65 8.48 -26.13
N VAL A 917 -22.06 7.51 -25.31
CA VAL A 917 -21.98 6.06 -25.59
C VAL A 917 -22.71 5.71 -26.89
N GLU A 918 -23.92 6.25 -27.10
CA GLU A 918 -24.68 6.03 -28.33
C GLU A 918 -24.00 6.58 -29.58
N ILE A 919 -23.52 7.83 -29.53
CA ILE A 919 -22.83 8.47 -30.68
C ILE A 919 -21.57 7.68 -31.03
N ALA A 920 -20.75 7.32 -30.03
CA ALA A 920 -19.52 6.59 -30.25
C ALA A 920 -19.77 5.20 -30.86
N PHE A 921 -20.83 4.52 -30.43
CA PHE A 921 -21.20 3.24 -31.02
C PHE A 921 -21.52 3.35 -32.51
N TYR A 922 -22.40 4.26 -32.92
CA TYR A 922 -22.83 4.35 -34.33
C TYR A 922 -21.78 4.94 -35.27
N THR A 923 -20.90 5.80 -34.76
CA THR A 923 -19.93 6.53 -35.59
C THR A 923 -18.52 5.93 -35.53
N THR A 924 -18.24 5.07 -34.55
CA THR A 924 -16.88 4.52 -34.33
C THR A 924 -16.89 3.00 -34.22
N SER A 925 -17.56 2.42 -33.21
CA SER A 925 -17.46 0.99 -32.93
C SER A 925 -18.18 0.12 -33.98
N MET A 926 -19.44 0.42 -34.29
CA MET A 926 -20.22 -0.38 -35.25
C MET A 926 -19.58 -0.38 -36.66
N PRO A 927 -19.19 0.78 -37.25
CA PRO A 927 -18.48 0.80 -38.52
C PRO A 927 -17.14 0.04 -38.48
N TYR A 928 -16.44 0.07 -37.34
CA TYR A 928 -15.20 -0.67 -37.15
C TYR A 928 -15.41 -2.19 -37.28
N PHE A 929 -16.31 -2.74 -36.46
CA PHE A 929 -16.57 -4.18 -36.43
C PHE A 929 -17.24 -4.68 -37.71
N ALA A 930 -18.11 -3.87 -38.34
CA ALA A 930 -18.71 -4.21 -39.62
C ALA A 930 -17.66 -4.40 -40.72
N MET A 931 -16.61 -3.56 -40.74
CA MET A 931 -15.51 -3.68 -41.71
C MET A 931 -14.61 -4.87 -41.42
N GLU A 932 -14.32 -5.13 -40.14
CA GLU A 932 -13.52 -6.28 -39.73
C GLU A 932 -14.20 -7.60 -40.08
N ALA A 933 -15.52 -7.68 -39.92
CA ALA A 933 -16.33 -8.83 -40.29
C ALA A 933 -16.29 -9.16 -41.80
N ILE A 934 -16.13 -8.15 -42.68
CA ILE A 934 -16.06 -8.32 -44.14
C ILE A 934 -14.67 -8.81 -44.60
N GLY A 935 -13.60 -8.50 -43.85
CA GLY A 935 -12.21 -8.72 -44.28
C GLY A 935 -11.68 -10.16 -44.15
N THR A 936 -12.54 -11.12 -43.85
CA THR A 936 -12.16 -12.47 -43.39
C THR A 936 -12.90 -13.56 -44.17
N ASP A 937 -12.20 -14.60 -44.63
CA ASP A 937 -12.68 -15.57 -45.63
C ASP A 937 -13.65 -16.67 -45.13
N GLU A 938 -14.17 -16.60 -43.90
CA GLU A 938 -14.87 -17.72 -43.27
C GLU A 938 -16.38 -17.81 -43.57
N VAL A 939 -17.06 -16.69 -43.88
CA VAL A 939 -18.52 -16.65 -44.16
C VAL A 939 -18.81 -15.62 -45.26
N GLU A 940 -19.54 -16.01 -46.31
CA GLU A 940 -19.94 -15.08 -47.38
C GLU A 940 -21.06 -14.15 -46.89
N ILE A 941 -20.81 -12.83 -46.88
CA ILE A 941 -21.76 -11.82 -46.40
C ILE A 941 -22.54 -11.24 -47.58
N PRO A 942 -23.87 -11.47 -47.67
CA PRO A 942 -24.71 -10.80 -48.67
C PRO A 942 -24.63 -9.28 -48.52
N ASN A 943 -24.58 -8.54 -49.63
CA ASN A 943 -24.47 -7.07 -49.64
C ASN A 943 -23.18 -6.52 -49.01
N ALA A 944 -22.08 -7.28 -48.99
CA ALA A 944 -20.78 -6.84 -48.45
C ALA A 944 -20.34 -5.45 -48.94
N GLU A 945 -20.59 -5.11 -50.21
CA GLU A 945 -20.25 -3.79 -50.77
C GLU A 945 -21.11 -2.65 -50.19
N GLN A 946 -22.39 -2.90 -49.92
CA GLN A 946 -23.28 -1.94 -49.28
C GLN A 946 -22.84 -1.69 -47.83
N ILE A 947 -22.49 -2.75 -47.10
CA ILE A 947 -21.99 -2.66 -45.72
C ILE A 947 -20.65 -1.92 -45.69
N ARG A 948 -19.73 -2.26 -46.60
CA ARG A 948 -18.43 -1.60 -46.75
C ARG A 948 -18.59 -0.10 -46.98
N THR A 949 -19.38 0.28 -47.99
CA THR A 949 -19.61 1.69 -48.34
C THR A 949 -20.25 2.47 -47.19
N GLY A 950 -21.26 1.88 -46.53
CA GLY A 950 -21.92 2.50 -45.38
C GLY A 950 -20.99 2.69 -44.17
N ALA A 951 -20.19 1.67 -43.85
CA ALA A 951 -19.25 1.73 -42.75
C ALA A 951 -18.09 2.72 -43.03
N GLU A 952 -17.56 2.76 -44.26
CA GLU A 952 -16.54 3.73 -44.66
C GLU A 952 -17.04 5.18 -44.54
N LYS A 953 -18.27 5.44 -45.00
CA LYS A 953 -18.92 6.76 -44.89
C LYS A 953 -19.03 7.21 -43.42
N LEU A 954 -19.53 6.35 -42.54
CA LEU A 954 -19.68 6.67 -41.11
C LEU A 954 -18.33 6.81 -40.39
N ARG A 955 -17.34 6.01 -40.77
CA ARG A 955 -16.00 6.09 -40.18
C ARG A 955 -15.29 7.41 -40.53
N ALA A 956 -15.60 7.97 -41.71
CA ALA A 956 -15.13 9.30 -42.11
C ALA A 956 -15.75 10.45 -41.30
N THR A 957 -16.84 10.19 -40.55
CA THR A 957 -17.56 11.16 -39.72
C THR A 957 -17.45 10.87 -38.21
N SER A 958 -16.43 10.14 -37.77
CA SER A 958 -16.21 9.85 -36.34
C SER A 958 -16.02 11.14 -35.53
N PHE A 959 -16.75 11.25 -34.40
CA PHE A 959 -16.68 12.39 -33.47
C PHE A 959 -15.90 12.08 -32.20
N TYR A 960 -15.09 11.01 -32.20
CA TYR A 960 -14.44 10.50 -30.99
C TYR A 960 -13.62 11.57 -30.26
N VAL A 961 -12.82 12.34 -31.00
CA VAL A 961 -11.96 13.39 -30.44
C VAL A 961 -12.80 14.57 -29.93
N GLU A 962 -13.84 14.95 -30.65
CA GLU A 962 -14.74 16.03 -30.27
C GLU A 962 -15.59 15.68 -29.05
N LEU A 963 -16.04 14.43 -28.91
CA LEU A 963 -16.75 13.98 -27.70
C LEU A 963 -15.83 14.06 -26.47
N LYS A 964 -14.59 13.57 -26.60
CA LYS A 964 -13.59 13.66 -25.52
C LYS A 964 -13.34 15.13 -25.13
N THR A 965 -13.03 15.98 -26.10
CA THR A 965 -12.56 17.36 -25.86
C THR A 965 -13.68 18.37 -25.58
N LYS A 966 -14.89 18.19 -26.13
CA LYS A 966 -15.99 19.17 -26.03
C LYS A 966 -17.08 18.77 -25.03
N VAL A 967 -17.19 17.49 -24.68
CA VAL A 967 -18.23 16.96 -23.78
C VAL A 967 -17.61 16.37 -22.51
N LEU A 968 -16.82 15.30 -22.64
CA LEU A 968 -16.32 14.54 -21.51
C LEU A 968 -15.36 15.35 -20.61
N ASP A 969 -14.43 16.11 -21.20
CA ASP A 969 -13.52 16.98 -20.43
C ASP A 969 -14.28 18.02 -19.58
N ARG A 970 -15.44 18.49 -20.05
CA ARG A 970 -16.28 19.42 -19.28
C ARG A 970 -17.00 18.74 -18.12
N ILE A 971 -17.49 17.52 -18.34
CA ILE A 971 -18.11 16.71 -17.27
C ILE A 971 -17.08 16.41 -16.19
N VAL A 972 -15.88 15.97 -16.61
CA VAL A 972 -14.75 15.68 -15.71
C VAL A 972 -14.36 16.91 -14.91
N ARG A 973 -14.17 18.07 -15.55
CA ARG A 973 -13.83 19.32 -14.84
C ARG A 973 -14.93 19.79 -13.89
N ALA A 974 -16.21 19.69 -14.28
CA ALA A 974 -17.33 20.04 -13.42
C ALA A 974 -17.38 19.13 -12.18
N PHE A 975 -17.15 17.82 -12.38
CA PHE A 975 -17.07 16.85 -11.31
C PHE A 975 -15.87 17.12 -10.38
N ALA A 976 -14.69 17.32 -10.97
CA ALA A 976 -13.44 17.63 -10.28
C ALA A 976 -13.61 18.84 -9.33
N LYS A 977 -14.24 19.89 -9.85
CA LYS A 977 -14.52 21.11 -9.08
C LYS A 977 -15.55 20.90 -7.97
N LYS A 978 -16.60 20.10 -8.20
CA LYS A 978 -17.64 19.84 -7.18
C LYS A 978 -17.11 19.04 -5.99
N TYR A 979 -16.22 18.07 -6.26
CA TYR A 979 -15.70 17.15 -5.24
C TYR A 979 -14.25 17.46 -4.83
N THR A 980 -13.72 18.63 -5.22
CA THR A 980 -12.37 19.12 -4.88
C THR A 980 -11.29 18.06 -5.14
N ILE A 981 -11.31 17.47 -6.33
CA ILE A 981 -10.32 16.49 -6.79
C ILE A 981 -9.62 17.03 -8.04
N ASP A 982 -8.35 16.67 -8.23
CA ASP A 982 -7.63 17.00 -9.48
C ASP A 982 -8.36 16.40 -10.69
N ALA A 983 -8.61 17.22 -11.70
CA ALA A 983 -9.29 16.78 -12.93
C ALA A 983 -8.55 15.63 -13.64
N HIS A 984 -7.23 15.52 -13.49
CA HIS A 984 -6.44 14.40 -13.97
C HIS A 984 -6.81 13.09 -13.24
N LEU A 985 -7.00 13.14 -11.92
CA LEU A 985 -7.33 11.95 -11.13
C LEU A 985 -8.77 11.47 -11.35
N VAL A 986 -9.68 12.36 -11.73
CA VAL A 986 -11.04 11.97 -12.15
C VAL A 986 -11.00 11.04 -13.38
N PHE A 987 -10.00 11.20 -14.25
CA PHE A 987 -9.82 10.26 -15.36
C PHE A 987 -9.40 8.86 -14.89
N SER A 988 -8.82 8.71 -13.69
CA SER A 988 -8.51 7.42 -13.06
C SER A 988 -9.70 6.76 -12.35
N MET A 989 -10.86 7.42 -12.30
CA MET A 989 -12.12 6.86 -11.79
C MET A 989 -12.89 6.13 -12.90
N THR A 990 -13.68 5.13 -12.52
CA THR A 990 -14.72 4.55 -13.38
C THR A 990 -15.98 5.40 -13.36
N VAL A 991 -16.83 5.25 -14.38
CA VAL A 991 -18.16 5.88 -14.41
C VAL A 991 -19.00 5.47 -13.19
N ASP A 992 -18.88 4.22 -12.73
CA ASP A 992 -19.63 3.72 -11.56
C ASP A 992 -19.13 4.35 -10.25
N GLU A 993 -17.83 4.51 -10.08
CA GLU A 993 -17.28 5.22 -8.92
C GLU A 993 -17.66 6.71 -8.92
N MET A 994 -17.76 7.33 -10.10
CA MET A 994 -18.31 8.69 -10.21
C MET A 994 -19.80 8.72 -9.81
N ARG A 995 -20.60 7.73 -10.21
CA ARG A 995 -22.00 7.59 -9.78
C ARG A 995 -22.11 7.42 -8.27
N GLU A 996 -21.30 6.55 -7.69
CA GLU A 996 -21.25 6.31 -6.25
C GLU A 996 -20.84 7.57 -5.49
N THR A 997 -19.84 8.29 -5.98
CA THR A 997 -19.41 9.59 -5.42
C THR A 997 -20.55 10.61 -5.45
N MET A 998 -21.29 10.68 -6.57
CA MET A 998 -22.46 11.56 -6.67
C MET A 998 -23.59 11.18 -5.74
N LYS A 999 -23.79 9.88 -5.52
CA LYS A 999 -24.82 9.35 -4.62
C LYS A 999 -24.46 9.53 -3.15
N ALA A 1000 -23.19 9.31 -2.79
CA ALA A 1000 -22.69 9.42 -1.42
C ALA A 1000 -22.43 10.86 -0.97
N GLY A 1001 -22.23 11.79 -1.92
CA GLY A 1001 -21.87 13.17 -1.63
C GLY A 1001 -20.39 13.36 -1.24
N MET A 1002 -19.61 12.28 -1.21
CA MET A 1002 -18.17 12.26 -0.95
C MET A 1002 -17.50 11.27 -1.90
N LEU A 1003 -16.18 11.42 -2.12
CA LEU A 1003 -15.40 10.55 -3.00
C LEU A 1003 -15.56 9.06 -2.61
N ALA A 1004 -16.01 8.25 -3.57
CA ALA A 1004 -16.17 6.80 -3.39
C ALA A 1004 -14.83 6.05 -3.35
N VAL A 1005 -13.77 6.65 -3.90
CA VAL A 1005 -12.42 6.07 -4.00
C VAL A 1005 -11.40 7.06 -3.45
N ALA A 1006 -10.45 6.57 -2.66
CA ALA A 1006 -9.38 7.40 -2.11
C ALA A 1006 -8.47 7.97 -3.22
N SER A 1007 -8.05 9.22 -3.10
CA SER A 1007 -7.16 9.85 -4.08
C SER A 1007 -5.84 9.10 -4.25
N SER A 1008 -5.30 8.49 -3.18
CA SER A 1008 -4.11 7.64 -3.23
C SER A 1008 -4.29 6.40 -4.10
N GLU A 1009 -5.49 5.81 -4.08
CA GLU A 1009 -5.84 4.70 -4.95
C GLU A 1009 -5.94 5.16 -6.41
N LEU A 1010 -6.54 6.34 -6.67
CA LEU A 1010 -6.63 6.91 -8.02
C LEU A 1010 -5.25 7.24 -8.62
N VAL A 1011 -4.30 7.68 -7.80
CA VAL A 1011 -2.89 7.85 -8.18
C VAL A 1011 -2.26 6.49 -8.52
N SER A 1012 -2.49 5.48 -7.69
CA SER A 1012 -1.94 4.13 -7.94
C SER A 1012 -2.44 3.51 -9.26
N ARG A 1013 -3.62 3.92 -9.73
CA ARG A 1013 -4.21 3.47 -11.01
C ARG A 1013 -3.55 4.07 -12.25
N GLU A 1014 -2.60 4.98 -12.09
CA GLU A 1014 -1.78 5.47 -13.21
C GLU A 1014 -0.88 4.36 -13.78
N ASN A 1015 -0.47 3.39 -12.95
CA ASN A 1015 0.32 2.22 -13.33
C ASN A 1015 -0.30 0.92 -12.76
N CYS A 1016 -1.43 0.49 -13.32
CA CYS A 1016 -2.16 -0.69 -12.86
C CYS A 1016 -2.61 -1.62 -14.00
N ALA A 1017 -2.82 -2.88 -13.68
CA ALA A 1017 -3.63 -3.78 -14.49
C ALA A 1017 -5.08 -3.60 -14.07
N HIS A 1018 -5.97 -3.64 -15.04
CA HIS A 1018 -7.39 -3.66 -14.77
C HIS A 1018 -8.12 -4.60 -15.72
N TRP A 1019 -9.09 -5.34 -15.21
CA TRP A 1019 -9.82 -6.33 -15.99
C TRP A 1019 -11.28 -6.38 -15.57
N TYR A 1020 -12.12 -6.87 -16.47
CA TYR A 1020 -13.51 -7.16 -16.15
C TYR A 1020 -13.64 -8.55 -15.54
N MET A 1021 -14.36 -8.62 -14.43
CA MET A 1021 -14.94 -9.88 -13.93
C MET A 1021 -16.45 -9.69 -13.82
N GLY A 1022 -17.18 -10.23 -14.81
CA GLY A 1022 -18.61 -9.99 -14.93
C GLY A 1022 -18.91 -8.55 -15.36
N ASP A 1023 -19.56 -7.78 -14.49
CA ASP A 1023 -19.93 -6.37 -14.71
C ASP A 1023 -19.01 -5.37 -14.00
N LYS A 1024 -18.04 -5.83 -13.20
CA LYS A 1024 -17.13 -4.98 -12.42
C LYS A 1024 -15.74 -4.89 -13.03
N ILE A 1025 -15.14 -3.71 -12.93
CA ILE A 1025 -13.72 -3.48 -13.20
C ILE A 1025 -12.93 -3.73 -11.92
N VAL A 1026 -11.96 -4.61 -11.99
CA VAL A 1026 -10.96 -4.83 -10.94
C VAL A 1026 -9.69 -4.12 -11.33
N PHE A 1027 -9.03 -3.49 -10.36
CA PHE A 1027 -7.71 -2.88 -10.49
C PHE A 1027 -6.70 -3.66 -9.65
N SER A 1028 -5.48 -3.81 -10.14
CA SER A 1028 -4.36 -4.33 -9.35
C SER A 1028 -3.08 -3.60 -9.72
N THR A 1029 -2.34 -3.24 -8.68
CA THR A 1029 -1.03 -2.58 -8.75
C THR A 1029 0.09 -3.53 -8.33
N ASP A 1030 -0.19 -4.83 -8.18
CA ASP A 1030 0.81 -5.82 -7.78
C ASP A 1030 1.94 -5.90 -8.83
N PRO A 1031 3.18 -5.51 -8.50
CA PRO A 1031 4.29 -5.52 -9.44
C PRO A 1031 4.56 -6.91 -10.03
N LYS A 1032 4.38 -7.99 -9.25
CA LYS A 1032 4.60 -9.36 -9.74
C LYS A 1032 3.54 -9.77 -10.75
N LEU A 1033 2.28 -9.39 -10.49
CA LEU A 1033 1.21 -9.61 -11.45
C LEU A 1033 1.45 -8.79 -12.72
N MET A 1034 1.82 -7.52 -12.59
CA MET A 1034 2.13 -6.65 -13.72
C MET A 1034 3.25 -7.22 -14.59
N GLU A 1035 4.33 -7.72 -13.98
CA GLU A 1035 5.44 -8.35 -14.67
C GLU A 1035 5.03 -9.69 -15.32
N THR A 1036 4.27 -10.52 -14.60
CA THR A 1036 3.79 -11.82 -15.11
C THR A 1036 2.86 -11.64 -16.31
N LEU A 1037 1.91 -10.71 -16.21
CA LEU A 1037 0.99 -10.39 -17.30
C LEU A 1037 1.76 -9.78 -18.48
N ARG A 1038 2.69 -8.86 -18.24
CA ARG A 1038 3.56 -8.28 -19.27
C ARG A 1038 4.32 -9.35 -20.05
N ASN A 1039 4.95 -10.29 -19.35
CA ASN A 1039 5.76 -11.35 -19.97
C ASN A 1039 4.91 -12.35 -20.76
N LYS A 1040 3.70 -12.68 -20.30
CA LYS A 1040 2.77 -13.55 -21.04
C LYS A 1040 2.12 -12.85 -22.24
N VAL A 1041 1.97 -11.52 -22.19
CA VAL A 1041 1.17 -10.77 -23.16
C VAL A 1041 2.02 -10.11 -24.24
N ILE A 1042 3.26 -9.70 -24.00
CA ILE A 1042 4.10 -9.01 -25.02
C ILE A 1042 5.05 -10.02 -25.69
N ASP A 1043 4.53 -11.17 -26.13
CA ASP A 1043 5.36 -12.15 -26.84
C ASP A 1043 5.41 -11.82 -28.34
N VAL A 1044 6.28 -10.87 -28.71
CA VAL A 1044 6.58 -10.59 -30.12
C VAL A 1044 7.20 -11.87 -30.74
N PRO A 1045 6.65 -12.40 -31.84
CA PRO A 1045 7.15 -13.63 -32.47
C PRO A 1045 8.66 -13.61 -32.72
N ASP A 1046 9.36 -14.69 -32.37
CA ASP A 1046 10.83 -14.79 -32.46
C ASP A 1046 11.37 -14.56 -33.89
N ASP A 1047 10.58 -14.90 -34.91
CA ASP A 1047 10.90 -14.65 -36.32
C ASP A 1047 10.88 -13.15 -36.65
N ALA A 1048 9.94 -12.39 -36.09
CA ALA A 1048 9.87 -10.94 -36.27
C ALA A 1048 10.99 -10.20 -35.53
N LYS A 1049 11.37 -10.67 -34.33
CA LYS A 1049 12.54 -10.16 -33.58
C LYS A 1049 13.85 -10.41 -34.33
N SER A 1050 14.07 -11.64 -34.80
CA SER A 1050 15.32 -12.05 -35.47
C SER A 1050 15.49 -11.42 -36.86
N THR A 1051 14.42 -11.23 -37.62
CA THR A 1051 14.48 -10.64 -38.96
C THR A 1051 14.41 -9.11 -38.97
N ARG A 1052 14.08 -8.47 -37.84
CA ARG A 1052 13.71 -7.05 -37.72
C ARG A 1052 12.80 -6.59 -38.86
N SER A 1053 11.83 -7.43 -39.21
CA SER A 1053 10.89 -7.21 -40.30
C SER A 1053 9.46 -7.53 -39.86
N VAL A 1054 8.51 -6.76 -40.37
CA VAL A 1054 7.08 -6.92 -40.08
C VAL A 1054 6.26 -6.85 -41.36
N LYS A 1055 5.11 -7.52 -41.34
CA LYS A 1055 4.18 -7.55 -42.47
C LYS A 1055 2.83 -7.00 -42.05
N GLY A 1056 2.25 -6.16 -42.90
CA GLY A 1056 0.91 -5.60 -42.72
C GLY A 1056 0.11 -5.60 -44.01
N ALA A 1057 -1.09 -5.05 -43.95
CA ALA A 1057 -1.95 -4.83 -45.10
C ALA A 1057 -1.49 -3.60 -45.89
N VAL A 1058 -1.53 -3.71 -47.22
CA VAL A 1058 -1.21 -2.62 -48.13
C VAL A 1058 -2.38 -1.64 -48.17
N ALA A 1059 -2.16 -0.41 -47.71
CA ALA A 1059 -3.15 0.65 -47.80
C ALA A 1059 -2.99 1.51 -49.07
N PHE A 1060 -1.74 1.84 -49.41
CA PHE A 1060 -1.36 2.51 -50.66
C PHE A 1060 0.02 2.01 -51.11
N PRO A 1061 0.18 1.58 -52.38
CA PRO A 1061 1.41 0.93 -52.87
C PRO A 1061 2.58 1.90 -53.06
N GLY A 1062 3.79 1.35 -53.18
CA GLY A 1062 5.04 2.07 -53.42
C GLY A 1062 6.18 1.71 -52.46
N LYS A 1063 7.41 2.12 -52.80
CA LYS A 1063 8.63 1.81 -52.02
C LYS A 1063 9.40 3.06 -51.62
N VAL A 1064 9.75 3.17 -50.34
CA VAL A 1064 10.53 4.30 -49.79
C VAL A 1064 11.48 3.79 -48.70
N THR A 1065 12.68 4.36 -48.65
CA THR A 1065 13.64 4.18 -47.55
C THR A 1065 13.85 5.52 -46.84
N GLY A 1066 13.86 5.50 -45.51
CA GLY A 1066 14.07 6.71 -44.70
C GLY A 1066 14.32 6.42 -43.24
N THR A 1067 14.57 7.46 -42.45
CA THR A 1067 14.77 7.35 -41.00
C THR A 1067 13.44 7.14 -40.28
N ALA A 1068 13.32 6.13 -39.43
CA ALA A 1068 12.14 5.88 -38.63
C ALA A 1068 11.98 6.93 -37.52
N ARG A 1069 10.76 7.48 -37.43
CA ARG A 1069 10.31 8.36 -36.36
C ARG A 1069 9.14 7.71 -35.66
N ILE A 1070 9.33 7.38 -34.39
CA ILE A 1070 8.30 6.75 -33.58
C ILE A 1070 7.39 7.85 -33.04
N VAL A 1071 6.13 7.84 -33.46
CA VAL A 1071 5.11 8.84 -33.10
C VAL A 1071 4.08 8.18 -32.22
N MET A 1072 4.23 8.35 -30.91
CA MET A 1072 3.36 7.80 -29.88
C MET A 1072 2.28 8.78 -29.45
N VAL A 1073 2.68 10.05 -29.30
CA VAL A 1073 1.81 11.15 -28.88
C VAL A 1073 1.88 12.31 -29.87
N PRO A 1074 0.88 13.21 -29.90
CA PRO A 1074 0.91 14.39 -30.79
C PRO A 1074 2.19 15.25 -30.66
N ALA A 1075 2.82 15.30 -29.48
CA ALA A 1075 4.08 16.03 -29.28
C ALA A 1075 5.23 15.47 -30.15
N ASP A 1076 5.21 14.17 -30.45
CA ASP A 1076 6.24 13.50 -31.25
C ASP A 1076 6.23 13.93 -32.71
N MET A 1077 5.16 14.58 -33.19
CA MET A 1077 5.11 15.12 -34.55
C MET A 1077 6.28 16.07 -34.84
N ALA A 1078 6.78 16.75 -33.81
CA ALA A 1078 7.93 17.66 -33.91
C ALA A 1078 9.23 16.93 -34.29
N LYS A 1079 9.28 15.60 -34.21
CA LYS A 1079 10.42 14.76 -34.61
C LYS A 1079 10.47 14.53 -36.12
N VAL A 1080 9.31 14.53 -36.78
CA VAL A 1080 9.17 14.11 -38.18
C VAL A 1080 9.76 15.17 -39.13
N ARG A 1081 10.68 14.74 -40.01
CA ARG A 1081 11.28 15.57 -41.07
C ARG A 1081 10.92 15.02 -42.45
N LYS A 1082 11.16 15.83 -43.49
CA LYS A 1082 10.86 15.46 -44.87
C LYS A 1082 11.69 14.24 -45.28
N GLY A 1083 11.02 13.17 -45.70
CA GLY A 1083 11.65 11.90 -46.10
C GLY A 1083 11.72 10.83 -45.00
N ASP A 1084 11.42 11.18 -43.75
CA ASP A 1084 11.36 10.22 -42.64
C ASP A 1084 10.20 9.23 -42.79
N ILE A 1085 10.32 8.01 -42.26
CA ILE A 1085 9.23 7.05 -42.15
C ILE A 1085 8.50 7.29 -40.82
N LEU A 1086 7.21 7.60 -40.89
CA LEU A 1086 6.38 7.72 -39.68
C LEU A 1086 5.92 6.33 -39.26
N VAL A 1087 6.31 5.91 -38.06
CA VAL A 1087 5.89 4.64 -37.44
C VAL A 1087 5.08 4.98 -36.19
N ALA A 1088 3.84 4.51 -36.13
CA ALA A 1088 2.92 4.84 -35.03
C ALA A 1088 1.99 3.66 -34.73
N PRO A 1089 1.42 3.52 -33.51
CA PRO A 1089 0.44 2.47 -33.27
C PRO A 1089 -0.82 2.68 -34.12
N THR A 1090 -1.28 3.92 -34.20
CA THR A 1090 -2.41 4.36 -35.03
C THR A 1090 -2.23 5.81 -35.43
N THR A 1091 -3.11 6.34 -36.28
CA THR A 1091 -3.09 7.77 -36.65
C THR A 1091 -4.44 8.42 -36.40
N ASN A 1092 -4.41 9.75 -36.21
CA ASN A 1092 -5.61 10.57 -36.03
C ASN A 1092 -5.45 11.91 -36.81
N PRO A 1093 -6.53 12.70 -36.95
CA PRO A 1093 -6.47 13.97 -37.69
C PRO A 1093 -5.46 14.98 -37.15
N THR A 1094 -5.11 14.93 -35.87
CA THR A 1094 -4.09 15.81 -35.27
C THR A 1094 -2.71 15.57 -35.88
N LEU A 1095 -2.43 14.34 -36.34
CA LEU A 1095 -1.15 13.96 -36.97
C LEU A 1095 -0.98 14.45 -38.41
N MET A 1096 -1.97 15.13 -39.00
CA MET A 1096 -1.93 15.58 -40.39
C MET A 1096 -0.66 16.35 -40.80
N PRO A 1097 -0.10 17.26 -39.98
CA PRO A 1097 1.17 17.92 -40.33
C PRO A 1097 2.34 16.95 -40.53
N ALA A 1098 2.45 15.92 -39.68
CA ALA A 1098 3.47 14.89 -39.78
C ALA A 1098 3.21 13.94 -40.95
N LEU A 1099 1.95 13.53 -41.17
CA LEU A 1099 1.53 12.70 -42.31
C LEU A 1099 1.81 13.39 -43.66
N MET A 1100 1.61 14.70 -43.74
CA MET A 1100 1.97 15.49 -44.94
C MET A 1100 3.48 15.59 -45.17
N THR A 1101 4.31 15.43 -44.13
CA THR A 1101 5.77 15.64 -44.19
C THR A 1101 6.56 14.35 -44.45
N CYS A 1102 6.13 13.21 -43.90
CA CYS A 1102 6.84 11.92 -43.98
C CYS A 1102 7.01 11.36 -45.41
N GLY A 1103 7.94 10.43 -45.62
CA GLY A 1103 8.11 9.67 -46.86
C GLY A 1103 7.16 8.47 -47.01
N ALA A 1104 6.85 7.78 -45.90
CA ALA A 1104 5.86 6.70 -45.85
C ALA A 1104 5.21 6.62 -44.46
N ILE A 1105 4.10 5.88 -44.37
CA ILE A 1105 3.30 5.70 -43.15
C ILE A 1105 3.27 4.21 -42.79
N VAL A 1106 3.61 3.88 -41.54
CA VAL A 1106 3.53 2.51 -41.01
C VAL A 1106 2.72 2.53 -39.71
N THR A 1107 1.71 1.66 -39.60
CA THR A 1107 0.95 1.50 -38.35
C THR A 1107 0.86 0.08 -37.83
N ASP A 1108 0.92 -0.08 -36.50
CA ASP A 1108 0.68 -1.38 -35.83
C ASP A 1108 -0.77 -1.82 -36.01
N GLU A 1109 -1.69 -0.86 -35.89
CA GLU A 1109 -3.13 -1.08 -36.01
C GLU A 1109 -3.70 -0.54 -37.32
N GLY A 1110 -4.89 -1.05 -37.65
CA GLY A 1110 -5.72 -0.52 -38.71
C GLY A 1110 -5.76 -1.43 -39.94
N GLY A 1111 -6.96 -1.61 -40.47
CA GLY A 1111 -7.18 -2.25 -41.77
C GLY A 1111 -7.15 -1.25 -42.93
N ILE A 1112 -7.51 -1.74 -44.12
CA ILE A 1112 -7.55 -0.97 -45.37
C ILE A 1112 -8.50 0.25 -45.38
N ALA A 1113 -9.32 0.42 -44.34
CA ALA A 1113 -10.22 1.56 -44.15
C ALA A 1113 -9.88 2.40 -42.89
N SER A 1114 -8.68 2.24 -42.33
CA SER A 1114 -8.21 3.05 -41.21
C SER A 1114 -7.95 4.51 -41.64
N HIS A 1115 -7.85 5.43 -40.67
CA HIS A 1115 -7.47 6.82 -40.94
C HIS A 1115 -6.14 6.90 -41.70
N ALA A 1116 -5.14 6.12 -41.30
CA ALA A 1116 -3.86 6.01 -42.01
C ALA A 1116 -4.06 5.57 -43.46
N ALA A 1117 -4.93 4.58 -43.70
CA ALA A 1117 -5.18 4.07 -45.04
C ALA A 1117 -5.89 5.08 -45.94
N ILE A 1118 -6.93 5.76 -45.44
CA ILE A 1118 -7.68 6.77 -46.18
C ILE A 1118 -6.77 7.95 -46.53
N VAL A 1119 -6.11 8.53 -45.52
CA VAL A 1119 -5.22 9.69 -45.70
C VAL A 1119 -4.05 9.36 -46.62
N SER A 1120 -3.47 8.15 -46.52
CA SER A 1120 -2.36 7.77 -47.39
C SER A 1120 -2.73 7.75 -48.88
N ARG A 1121 -3.98 7.38 -49.23
CA ARG A 1121 -4.47 7.40 -50.62
C ARG A 1121 -4.66 8.81 -51.13
N GLU A 1122 -5.18 9.70 -50.28
CA GLU A 1122 -5.33 11.12 -50.61
C GLU A 1122 -3.98 11.80 -50.80
N LEU A 1123 -3.01 11.53 -49.91
CA LEU A 1123 -1.66 12.07 -49.97
C LEU A 1123 -0.76 11.35 -50.98
N ARG A 1124 -1.21 10.22 -51.52
CA ARG A 1124 -0.46 9.31 -52.41
C ARG A 1124 0.89 8.88 -51.83
N LYS A 1125 0.90 8.46 -50.57
CA LYS A 1125 2.10 8.02 -49.86
C LYS A 1125 2.08 6.52 -49.59
N PRO A 1126 3.20 5.81 -49.79
CA PRO A 1126 3.29 4.39 -49.43
C PRO A 1126 2.87 4.16 -47.99
N CYS A 1127 1.99 3.17 -47.77
CA CYS A 1127 1.38 2.95 -46.48
C CYS A 1127 1.11 1.47 -46.19
N VAL A 1128 1.64 0.99 -45.06
CA VAL A 1128 1.43 -0.35 -44.53
C VAL A 1128 0.75 -0.23 -43.17
N VAL A 1129 -0.40 -0.87 -43.01
CA VAL A 1129 -1.23 -0.79 -41.79
C VAL A 1129 -1.45 -2.18 -41.20
N GLY A 1130 -1.69 -2.28 -39.90
CA GLY A 1130 -1.97 -3.59 -39.27
C GLY A 1130 -0.74 -4.49 -39.14
N THR A 1131 0.44 -3.90 -38.92
CA THR A 1131 1.70 -4.65 -38.76
C THR A 1131 1.84 -5.37 -37.41
N LYS A 1132 0.92 -5.10 -36.47
CA LYS A 1132 0.83 -5.60 -35.09
C LYS A 1132 1.97 -5.16 -34.15
N TYR A 1133 3.21 -5.16 -34.62
CA TYR A 1133 4.41 -5.01 -33.77
C TYR A 1133 5.49 -4.07 -34.34
N ALA A 1134 5.21 -3.25 -35.35
CA ALA A 1134 6.21 -2.35 -35.94
C ALA A 1134 6.82 -1.39 -34.90
N THR A 1135 6.02 -0.79 -34.01
CA THR A 1135 6.55 0.10 -32.95
C THR A 1135 7.37 -0.62 -31.88
N HIS A 1136 7.32 -1.96 -31.83
CA HIS A 1136 8.08 -2.78 -30.89
C HIS A 1136 9.38 -3.31 -31.50
N ILE A 1137 9.47 -3.40 -32.83
CA ILE A 1137 10.61 -3.96 -33.56
C ILE A 1137 11.53 -2.87 -34.12
N ILE A 1138 10.94 -1.74 -34.53
CA ILE A 1138 11.64 -0.60 -35.13
C ILE A 1138 11.99 0.41 -34.03
N ALA A 1139 13.27 0.78 -33.93
CA ALA A 1139 13.74 1.78 -32.99
C ALA A 1139 13.74 3.19 -33.60
N GLU A 1140 13.64 4.21 -32.74
CA GLU A 1140 13.80 5.61 -33.17
C GLU A 1140 15.17 5.81 -33.83
N GLY A 1141 15.17 6.38 -35.04
CA GLY A 1141 16.40 6.63 -35.81
C GLY A 1141 16.85 5.47 -36.72
N ASP A 1142 16.20 4.30 -36.67
CA ASP A 1142 16.52 3.20 -37.58
C ASP A 1142 16.35 3.62 -39.05
N THR A 1143 17.22 3.14 -39.94
CA THR A 1143 16.97 3.26 -41.39
C THR A 1143 16.01 2.16 -41.80
N VAL A 1144 14.82 2.51 -42.29
CA VAL A 1144 13.75 1.56 -42.61
C VAL A 1144 13.39 1.62 -44.09
N GLU A 1145 13.26 0.45 -44.70
CA GLU A 1145 12.66 0.28 -46.02
C GLU A 1145 11.19 -0.15 -45.87
N VAL A 1146 10.29 0.62 -46.46
CA VAL A 1146 8.86 0.32 -46.56
C VAL A 1146 8.59 -0.13 -48.00
N ASP A 1147 8.31 -1.42 -48.19
CA ASP A 1147 7.83 -2.00 -49.44
C ASP A 1147 6.31 -2.22 -49.34
N ALA A 1148 5.55 -1.15 -49.58
CA ALA A 1148 4.10 -1.20 -49.55
C ALA A 1148 3.50 -1.93 -50.77
N ASP A 1149 4.29 -2.34 -51.77
CA ASP A 1149 3.79 -3.21 -52.84
C ASP A 1149 3.58 -4.65 -52.34
N GLN A 1150 4.37 -5.07 -51.34
CA GLN A 1150 4.31 -6.40 -50.72
C GLN A 1150 3.79 -6.36 -49.27
N GLY A 1151 3.56 -5.17 -48.72
CA GLY A 1151 3.15 -4.97 -47.33
C GLY A 1151 4.25 -5.26 -46.32
N ILE A 1152 5.53 -5.11 -46.72
CA ILE A 1152 6.69 -5.46 -45.90
C ILE A 1152 7.37 -4.18 -45.40
N VAL A 1153 7.74 -4.16 -44.12
CA VAL A 1153 8.55 -3.10 -43.50
C VAL A 1153 9.76 -3.76 -42.84
N ARG A 1154 10.97 -3.30 -43.16
CA ARG A 1154 12.21 -3.91 -42.65
C ARG A 1154 13.26 -2.88 -42.28
N VAL A 1155 13.98 -3.15 -41.19
CA VAL A 1155 15.14 -2.34 -40.78
C VAL A 1155 16.33 -2.68 -41.68
N CYS A 1156 16.91 -1.66 -42.32
CA CYS A 1156 18.14 -1.78 -43.09
C CYS A 1156 19.32 -1.88 -42.12
N LEU A 1157 19.94 -3.05 -42.03
CA LEU A 1157 21.19 -3.21 -41.28
C LEU A 1157 22.30 -2.38 -41.96
N PRO A 1158 23.18 -1.72 -41.19
CA PRO A 1158 24.31 -1.01 -41.76
C PRO A 1158 25.16 -2.00 -42.56
N SER A 1159 25.49 -1.64 -43.81
CA SER A 1159 26.44 -2.39 -44.61
C SER A 1159 27.79 -2.40 -43.88
N THR A 1160 28.18 -3.59 -43.40
CA THR A 1160 29.48 -3.89 -42.79
C THR A 1160 30.65 -3.47 -43.64
#